data_AF-A0A7C5HDW4-F1
#
_entry.id   AF-A0A7C5HDW4-F1
#
_cell.length_a   1.000
_cell.length_b   1.000
_cell.length_c   1.000
_cell.angle_alpha   90.00
_cell.angle_beta   90.00
_cell.angle_gamma   90.00
#
_symmetry.space_group_name_H-M   'P 1'
#
loop_
_entity.id
_entity.type
_entity.pdbx_description
1 polymer ?
#
loop_
_entity_poly.entity_id
_entity_poly.type
_entity_poly.pdbx_seq_one_letter_code
_entity_poly.pdbx_strand_id
1 'polypeptide(L)'
;MDKAKAKQEISKLRTEIERHNRLYYLEAKPEISDFEFDKLLERLIALEQEFPELVTPDSPSQRVGGGITKEFPTVVHREPMLSLSNTYSIGEVSDFCARVEKLVAAEGGGTPEYVAELKYDGVAISLLYRDGLLVRGSTRGDGRQGDEITANLRTIPSIPLRLDSPGGGLFDAVVSGEVEVRGEVYMRKDDFERLNEERPEEERFANPRNATAGTLKLQDSAEVARRRMSFVAYYLKGHDCEAPTHLKRLEQLKSMGFMTGAAARLCKGMDEIAEFIGEWSEKRWTLPYETDGVVLKLNEVGLWDRLGATAKSPRWAIAYKYPAQQAKTVLQGVVFQVGRLGTITPVAELKPTKLAGSTVSRSTLHNFDEIERLGVRVGDHVMIEKSGEVIPKVVSVVLDERPAETAAIEVPSECPVCGTKLERPEGEVSWYCPNEEGCPAQKRGRILHFASRNALDIQSLGESLVSQLVECGLVSDAGDLYRLTLEQLAGLDRMAAKSAQNVLDALEKSKKQSYARLLFALGIRHVGAATARELAHACPSVDRLREMGEEELAAVPDIGPVIAESIRDFFAKPWVAAMLEKLAKAGLPMQAGEEKALVNTNFEGESVIFTGGLERHVRQQAEEMVRERGGRIVSSVSKKTTLVVAGKEAGSKLEKAIKLGVKVIDEDEFERML
;
A
#
# COMPACT_ATOMS: atom_id res chain seq x y z
N MET A 1 -17.92 -46.48 10.15
CA MET A 1 -17.32 -46.62 11.51
C MET A 1 -18.32 -46.15 12.57
N ASP A 2 -18.20 -46.44 13.88
CA ASP A 2 -19.08 -45.79 14.89
C ASP A 2 -18.57 -44.38 15.24
N LYS A 3 -19.46 -43.43 15.53
CA LYS A 3 -19.18 -41.99 15.71
C LYS A 3 -18.15 -41.72 16.80
N ALA A 4 -18.16 -42.48 17.89
CA ALA A 4 -17.18 -42.32 18.97
C ALA A 4 -15.76 -42.69 18.51
N LYS A 5 -15.63 -43.74 17.69
CA LYS A 5 -14.36 -44.16 17.08
C LYS A 5 -13.91 -43.18 16.00
N ALA A 6 -14.85 -42.67 15.19
CA ALA A 6 -14.59 -41.64 14.20
C ALA A 6 -14.04 -40.36 14.83
N LYS A 7 -14.63 -39.91 15.94
CA LYS A 7 -14.15 -38.75 16.69
C LYS A 7 -12.71 -38.93 17.20
N GLN A 8 -12.36 -40.12 17.72
CA GLN A 8 -11.00 -40.41 18.17
C GLN A 8 -10.01 -40.49 16.99
N GLU A 9 -10.39 -41.11 15.88
CA GLU A 9 -9.53 -41.22 14.69
C GLU A 9 -9.30 -39.84 14.04
N ILE A 10 -10.35 -39.03 13.90
CA ILE A 10 -10.26 -37.65 13.41
C ILE A 10 -9.34 -36.82 14.31
N SER A 11 -9.48 -36.90 15.64
CA SER A 11 -8.61 -36.18 16.58
C SER A 11 -7.13 -36.60 16.47
N LYS A 12 -6.87 -37.90 16.30
CA LYS A 12 -5.50 -38.40 16.07
C LYS A 12 -4.92 -37.90 14.75
N LEU A 13 -5.67 -38.03 13.65
CA LEU A 13 -5.24 -37.56 12.33
C LEU A 13 -4.96 -36.07 12.31
N ARG A 14 -5.83 -35.25 12.91
CA ARG A 14 -5.59 -33.80 13.02
C ARG A 14 -4.30 -33.49 13.77
N THR A 15 -4.07 -34.15 14.90
CA THR A 15 -2.85 -33.97 15.71
C THR A 15 -1.59 -34.39 14.95
N GLU A 16 -1.66 -35.52 14.24
CA GLU A 16 -0.55 -36.07 13.46
C GLU A 16 -0.21 -35.18 12.26
N ILE A 17 -1.21 -34.74 11.50
CA ILE A 17 -1.05 -33.84 10.35
C ILE A 17 -0.45 -32.50 10.79
N GLU A 18 -0.96 -31.89 11.87
CA GLU A 18 -0.41 -30.61 12.36
C GLU A 18 1.02 -30.77 12.92
N ARG A 19 1.34 -31.90 13.56
CA ARG A 19 2.71 -32.23 13.96
C ARG A 19 3.65 -32.27 12.75
N HIS A 20 3.22 -32.92 11.67
CA HIS A 20 4.02 -33.01 10.44
C HIS A 20 4.13 -31.66 9.72
N ASN A 21 3.08 -30.84 9.69
CA ASN A 21 3.15 -29.46 9.22
C ASN A 21 4.19 -28.66 10.01
N ARG A 22 4.18 -28.76 11.35
CA ARG A 22 5.19 -28.09 12.19
C ARG A 22 6.60 -28.56 11.85
N LEU A 23 6.83 -29.87 11.77
CA LEU A 23 8.14 -30.42 11.44
C LEU A 23 8.65 -29.94 10.07
N TYR A 24 7.76 -29.89 9.09
CA TYR A 24 8.10 -29.45 7.73
C TYR A 24 8.37 -27.94 7.68
N TYR A 25 7.44 -27.11 8.14
CA TYR A 25 7.47 -25.66 7.94
C TYR A 25 8.23 -24.88 9.03
N LEU A 26 8.21 -25.34 10.28
CA LEU A 26 8.85 -24.63 11.40
C LEU A 26 10.24 -25.17 11.72
N GLU A 27 10.40 -26.49 11.68
CA GLU A 27 11.64 -27.16 12.11
C GLU A 27 12.54 -27.55 10.94
N ALA A 28 12.03 -27.51 9.70
CA ALA A 28 12.71 -27.96 8.48
C ALA A 28 13.29 -29.38 8.62
N LYS A 29 12.55 -30.27 9.30
CA LYS A 29 12.92 -31.67 9.59
C LYS A 29 11.74 -32.61 9.30
N PRO A 30 11.35 -32.79 8.02
CA PRO A 30 10.26 -33.69 7.68
C PRO A 30 10.59 -35.14 8.08
N GLU A 31 9.64 -35.81 8.73
CA GLU A 31 9.76 -37.23 9.12
C GLU A 31 9.10 -38.20 8.14
N ILE A 32 8.16 -37.70 7.34
CA ILE A 32 7.40 -38.47 6.35
C ILE A 32 7.50 -37.80 4.98
N SER A 33 7.30 -38.58 3.93
CA SER A 33 7.23 -38.09 2.56
C SER A 33 5.93 -37.33 2.27
N ASP A 34 5.94 -36.45 1.26
CA ASP A 34 4.73 -35.75 0.76
C ASP A 34 3.58 -36.75 0.47
N PHE A 35 3.91 -37.92 -0.11
CA PHE A 35 2.94 -38.97 -0.41
C PHE A 35 2.27 -39.58 0.84
N GLU A 36 3.03 -39.76 1.92
CA GLU A 36 2.50 -40.26 3.19
C GLU A 36 1.64 -39.20 3.88
N PHE A 37 2.04 -37.93 3.80
CA PHE A 37 1.26 -36.81 4.30
C PHE A 37 -0.09 -36.69 3.58
N ASP A 38 -0.08 -36.78 2.25
CA ASP A 38 -1.29 -36.72 1.43
C ASP A 38 -2.27 -37.84 1.80
N LYS A 39 -1.78 -39.06 2.08
CA LYS A 39 -2.63 -40.16 2.56
C LYS A 39 -3.30 -39.89 3.90
N LEU A 40 -2.59 -39.26 4.84
CA LEU A 40 -3.17 -38.87 6.13
C LEU A 40 -4.29 -37.84 5.92
N LEU A 41 -4.06 -36.87 5.06
CA LEU A 41 -5.03 -35.83 4.73
C LEU A 41 -6.25 -36.38 3.99
N GLU A 42 -6.05 -37.23 2.98
CA GLU A 42 -7.13 -37.94 2.27
C GLU A 42 -8.00 -38.76 3.24
N ARG A 43 -7.36 -39.47 4.19
CA ARG A 43 -8.08 -40.22 5.21
C ARG A 43 -8.91 -39.32 6.11
N LEU A 44 -8.36 -38.17 6.55
CA LEU A 44 -9.10 -37.19 7.34
C LEU A 44 -10.31 -36.63 6.57
N ILE A 45 -10.13 -36.27 5.30
CA ILE A 45 -11.20 -35.76 4.44
C ILE A 45 -12.32 -36.80 4.28
N ALA A 46 -11.96 -38.05 4.00
CA ALA A 46 -12.95 -39.13 3.85
C ALA A 46 -13.77 -39.33 5.12
N LEU A 47 -13.14 -39.27 6.30
CA LEU A 47 -13.84 -39.38 7.58
C LEU A 47 -14.76 -38.19 7.87
N GLU A 48 -14.32 -36.99 7.54
CA GLU A 48 -15.14 -35.79 7.71
C GLU A 48 -16.31 -35.69 6.73
N GLN A 49 -16.18 -36.29 5.54
CA GLN A 49 -17.30 -36.48 4.61
C GLN A 49 -18.30 -37.53 5.13
N GLU A 50 -17.83 -38.61 5.76
CA GLU A 50 -18.70 -39.63 6.39
C GLU A 50 -19.40 -39.07 7.65
N PHE A 51 -18.77 -38.16 8.38
CA PHE A 51 -19.29 -37.53 9.61
C PHE A 51 -19.24 -35.99 9.58
N PRO A 52 -20.11 -35.32 8.82
CA PRO A 52 -20.07 -33.85 8.64
C PRO A 52 -20.19 -33.05 9.94
N GLU A 53 -20.85 -33.59 10.97
CA GLU A 53 -21.01 -32.94 12.26
C GLU A 53 -19.74 -32.92 13.12
N LEU A 54 -18.69 -33.65 12.72
CA LEU A 54 -17.39 -33.67 13.38
C LEU A 54 -16.39 -32.69 12.75
N VAL A 55 -16.75 -32.04 11.64
CA VAL A 55 -15.95 -31.00 11.00
C VAL A 55 -15.84 -29.80 11.93
N THR A 56 -14.62 -29.30 12.12
CA THR A 56 -14.36 -28.09 12.90
C THR A 56 -13.65 -27.04 12.05
N PRO A 57 -13.84 -25.73 12.32
CA PRO A 57 -13.25 -24.65 11.51
C PRO A 57 -11.71 -24.61 11.50
N ASP A 58 -11.06 -25.34 12.41
CA ASP A 58 -9.61 -25.50 12.58
C ASP A 58 -9.08 -26.83 12.03
N SER A 59 -9.91 -27.65 11.36
CA SER A 59 -9.44 -28.91 10.78
C SER A 59 -8.49 -28.67 9.58
N PRO A 60 -7.40 -29.45 9.43
CA PRO A 60 -6.52 -29.39 8.25
C PRO A 60 -7.24 -29.60 6.92
N SER A 61 -8.38 -30.31 6.90
CA SER A 61 -9.21 -30.47 5.70
C SER A 61 -9.75 -29.14 5.17
N GLN A 62 -9.89 -28.12 6.02
CA GLN A 62 -10.34 -26.78 5.63
C GLN A 62 -9.27 -26.03 4.82
N ARG A 63 -8.05 -26.57 4.70
CA ARG A 63 -6.93 -25.99 3.94
C ARG A 63 -6.92 -26.35 2.45
N VAL A 64 -7.66 -27.39 2.05
CA VAL A 64 -7.67 -27.90 0.66
C VAL A 64 -8.28 -26.88 -0.32
N GLY A 65 -8.97 -25.86 0.19
CA GLY A 65 -9.63 -24.83 -0.63
C GLY A 65 -10.92 -25.35 -1.28
N GLY A 66 -11.25 -24.82 -2.45
CA GLY A 66 -12.41 -25.25 -3.26
C GLY A 66 -13.61 -24.29 -3.22
N GLY A 67 -13.52 -23.21 -2.45
CA GLY A 67 -14.47 -22.09 -2.53
C GLY A 67 -14.06 -21.11 -3.63
N ILE A 68 -15.01 -20.78 -4.52
CA ILE A 68 -14.86 -19.69 -5.50
C ILE A 68 -15.40 -18.40 -4.86
N THR A 69 -14.49 -17.51 -4.48
CA THR A 69 -14.81 -16.18 -3.97
C THR A 69 -15.03 -15.22 -5.14
N LYS A 70 -16.26 -14.74 -5.32
CA LYS A 70 -16.58 -13.82 -6.44
C LYS A 70 -15.95 -12.44 -6.25
N GLU A 71 -15.96 -11.92 -5.03
CA GLU A 71 -15.42 -10.60 -4.68
C GLU A 71 -14.78 -10.66 -3.28
N PHE A 72 -13.69 -9.90 -3.09
CA PHE A 72 -13.04 -9.75 -1.79
C PHE A 72 -13.60 -8.52 -1.07
N PRO A 73 -14.29 -8.67 0.07
CA PRO A 73 -14.82 -7.53 0.79
C PRO A 73 -13.67 -6.70 1.39
N THR A 74 -13.84 -5.38 1.41
CA THR A 74 -12.88 -4.48 2.07
C THR A 74 -13.17 -4.43 3.56
N VAL A 75 -12.12 -4.56 4.38
CA VAL A 75 -12.18 -4.46 5.83
C VAL A 75 -11.26 -3.35 6.34
N VAL A 76 -11.74 -2.63 7.35
CA VAL A 76 -10.95 -1.60 8.05
C VAL A 76 -10.10 -2.28 9.11
N HIS A 77 -8.81 -1.95 9.13
CA HIS A 77 -7.87 -2.42 10.15
C HIS A 77 -8.14 -1.68 11.46
N ARG A 78 -8.12 -2.40 12.59
CA ARG A 78 -8.28 -1.80 13.92
C ARG A 78 -7.20 -0.77 14.22
N GLU A 79 -5.97 -1.14 13.87
CA GLU A 79 -4.83 -0.25 13.91
C GLU A 79 -4.25 -0.12 12.51
N PRO A 80 -3.89 1.09 12.05
CA PRO A 80 -3.29 1.26 10.75
C PRO A 80 -2.06 0.36 10.55
N MET A 81 -2.00 -0.31 9.41
CA MET A 81 -0.81 -1.02 8.94
C MET A 81 0.11 -0.03 8.23
N LEU A 82 0.99 0.60 9.00
CA LEU A 82 1.92 1.61 8.50
C LEU A 82 3.06 1.01 7.67
N SER A 83 3.72 1.86 6.87
CA SER A 83 4.96 1.50 6.19
C SER A 83 6.16 1.81 7.09
N LEU A 84 7.33 1.23 6.80
CA LEU A 84 8.57 1.59 7.49
C LEU A 84 9.25 2.77 6.78
N SER A 85 9.94 3.62 7.55
CA SER A 85 10.91 4.57 6.98
C SER A 85 12.06 3.77 6.39
N ASN A 86 12.46 4.07 5.15
CA ASN A 86 13.58 3.41 4.50
C ASN A 86 14.85 4.23 4.65
N THR A 87 15.98 3.55 4.77
CA THR A 87 17.33 4.11 4.68
C THR A 87 18.23 3.19 3.87
N TYR A 88 19.29 3.74 3.29
CA TYR A 88 20.34 3.00 2.57
C TYR A 88 21.73 3.19 3.20
N SER A 89 21.81 3.96 4.30
CA SER A 89 23.06 4.38 4.91
C SER A 89 23.13 3.95 6.37
N ILE A 90 24.26 3.37 6.76
CA ILE A 90 24.55 3.09 8.18
C ILE A 90 24.55 4.39 9.01
N GLY A 91 24.95 5.52 8.42
CA GLY A 91 24.90 6.82 9.09
C GLY A 91 23.48 7.24 9.44
N GLU A 92 22.52 7.05 8.54
CA GLU A 92 21.10 7.34 8.81
C GLU A 92 20.48 6.37 9.83
N VAL A 93 20.96 5.12 9.88
CA VAL A 93 20.62 4.18 10.96
C VAL A 93 21.17 4.69 12.30
N SER A 94 22.40 5.21 12.33
CA SER A 94 22.98 5.84 13.52
C SER A 94 22.16 7.04 13.98
N ASP A 95 21.73 7.90 13.05
CA ASP A 95 20.87 9.04 13.36
C ASP A 95 19.51 8.59 13.89
N PHE A 96 18.96 7.49 13.37
CA PHE A 96 17.75 6.88 13.91
C PHE A 96 17.95 6.40 15.36
N CYS A 97 19.02 5.65 15.63
CA CYS A 97 19.33 5.18 16.97
C CYS A 97 19.50 6.35 17.95
N ALA A 98 20.24 7.40 17.58
CA ALA A 98 20.41 8.60 18.39
C ALA A 98 19.09 9.34 18.65
N ARG A 99 18.17 9.38 17.67
CA ARG A 99 16.83 9.95 17.87
C ARG A 99 16.01 9.13 18.84
N VAL A 100 16.02 7.80 18.69
CA VAL A 100 15.28 6.89 19.58
C VAL A 100 15.83 6.97 20.99
N GLU A 101 17.16 6.97 21.18
CA GLU A 101 17.80 7.10 22.48
C GLU A 101 17.37 8.39 23.21
N LYS A 102 17.34 9.54 22.52
CA LYS A 102 16.83 10.80 23.09
C LYS A 102 15.37 10.69 23.51
N LEU A 103 14.54 10.02 22.72
CA LEU A 103 13.13 9.85 23.05
C LEU A 103 12.94 8.88 24.23
N VAL A 104 13.67 7.77 24.25
CA VAL A 104 13.64 6.81 25.37
C VAL A 104 14.12 7.47 26.67
N ALA A 105 15.19 8.25 26.62
CA ALA A 105 15.70 9.00 27.78
C ALA A 105 14.68 10.03 28.30
N ALA A 106 13.97 10.73 27.40
CA ALA A 106 12.92 11.66 27.77
C ALA A 106 11.73 10.97 28.48
N GLU A 107 11.47 9.71 28.12
CA GLU A 107 10.43 8.88 28.72
C GLU A 107 10.89 8.14 30.01
N GLY A 108 12.13 8.38 30.47
CA GLY A 108 12.72 7.78 31.66
C GLY A 108 13.27 6.35 31.47
N GLY A 109 13.42 5.91 30.22
CA GLY A 109 13.94 4.59 29.89
C GLY A 109 15.47 4.50 29.91
N GLY A 110 15.99 3.27 29.89
CA GLY A 110 17.43 2.97 29.84
C GLY A 110 17.99 3.06 28.42
N THR A 111 19.21 2.52 28.24
CA THR A 111 19.83 2.40 26.91
C THR A 111 18.97 1.52 26.00
N PRO A 112 18.54 2.00 24.81
CA PRO A 112 17.65 1.24 23.95
C PRO A 112 18.38 0.04 23.32
N GLU A 113 17.74 -1.13 23.38
CA GLU A 113 18.14 -2.31 22.62
C GLU A 113 17.27 -2.46 21.37
N TYR A 114 17.81 -3.06 20.31
CA TYR A 114 17.11 -3.25 19.05
C TYR A 114 17.03 -4.73 18.67
N VAL A 115 15.95 -5.13 18.02
CA VAL A 115 15.88 -6.43 17.35
C VAL A 115 16.05 -6.19 15.85
N ALA A 116 17.10 -6.79 15.28
CA ALA A 116 17.35 -6.82 13.86
C ALA A 116 16.70 -8.07 13.25
N GLU A 117 15.85 -7.88 12.24
CA GLU A 117 15.13 -8.93 11.52
C GLU A 117 15.37 -8.79 10.02
N LEU A 118 15.35 -9.90 9.28
CA LEU A 118 15.36 -9.84 7.82
C LEU A 118 14.07 -9.23 7.30
N LYS A 119 14.20 -8.36 6.30
CA LYS A 119 13.06 -7.76 5.62
C LYS A 119 12.63 -8.66 4.46
N TYR A 120 11.59 -9.45 4.69
CA TYR A 120 11.03 -10.36 3.70
C TYR A 120 10.39 -9.59 2.55
N ASP A 121 10.63 -10.03 1.32
CA ASP A 121 10.01 -9.44 0.14
C ASP A 121 8.71 -10.17 -0.23
N GLY A 122 7.59 -9.69 0.32
CA GLY A 122 6.29 -10.32 0.11
C GLY A 122 5.11 -9.35 0.20
N VAL A 123 4.01 -9.85 0.77
CA VAL A 123 2.78 -9.09 0.98
C VAL A 123 2.42 -9.11 2.46
N ALA A 124 2.35 -7.93 3.06
CA ALA A 124 1.93 -7.76 4.45
C ALA A 124 0.47 -8.16 4.67
N ILE A 125 0.26 -9.05 5.65
CA ILE A 125 -1.03 -9.60 6.06
C ILE A 125 -1.27 -9.33 7.55
N SER A 126 -2.53 -9.03 7.90
CA SER A 126 -3.03 -9.06 9.27
C SER A 126 -3.95 -10.27 9.45
N LEU A 127 -3.74 -11.03 10.52
CA LEU A 127 -4.52 -12.18 10.93
C LEU A 127 -5.16 -11.89 12.30
N LEU A 128 -6.47 -11.92 12.37
CA LEU A 128 -7.24 -11.80 13.60
C LEU A 128 -7.69 -13.18 14.05
N TYR A 129 -7.29 -13.52 15.28
CA TYR A 129 -7.74 -14.68 16.00
C TYR A 129 -8.71 -14.24 17.09
N ARG A 130 -9.76 -15.02 17.31
CA ARG A 130 -10.68 -14.85 18.43
C ARG A 130 -10.84 -16.19 19.12
N ASP A 131 -10.57 -16.22 20.42
CA ASP A 131 -10.58 -17.44 21.22
C ASP A 131 -9.75 -18.52 20.50
N GLY A 132 -8.52 -18.13 20.16
CA GLY A 132 -7.52 -18.93 19.46
C GLY A 132 -7.84 -19.31 18.02
N LEU A 133 -9.05 -19.09 17.49
CA LEU A 133 -9.42 -19.48 16.13
C LEU A 133 -9.20 -18.36 15.13
N LEU A 134 -8.65 -18.68 13.95
CA LEU A 134 -8.52 -17.71 12.86
C LEU A 134 -9.91 -17.31 12.36
N VAL A 135 -10.30 -16.05 12.59
CA VAL A 135 -11.60 -15.52 12.19
C VAL A 135 -11.53 -14.59 10.99
N ARG A 136 -10.39 -13.93 10.77
CA ARG A 136 -10.21 -13.00 9.66
C ARG A 136 -8.74 -12.88 9.26
N GLY A 137 -8.47 -12.81 7.98
CA GLY A 137 -7.19 -12.41 7.43
C GLY A 137 -7.37 -11.37 6.33
N SER A 138 -6.56 -10.32 6.34
CA SER A 138 -6.67 -9.20 5.41
C SER A 138 -5.33 -8.71 4.90
N THR A 139 -5.33 -8.21 3.66
CA THR A 139 -4.18 -7.52 3.07
C THR A 139 -4.00 -6.13 3.68
N ARG A 140 -2.80 -5.54 3.52
CA ARG A 140 -2.56 -4.15 3.95
C ARG A 140 -3.48 -3.12 3.28
N GLY A 141 -3.73 -3.27 1.97
CA GLY A 141 -4.40 -2.27 1.14
C GLY A 141 -3.71 -0.89 1.21
N ASP A 142 -4.45 0.14 1.59
CA ASP A 142 -3.93 1.52 1.76
C ASP A 142 -3.32 1.80 3.15
N GLY A 143 -3.29 0.78 4.01
CA GLY A 143 -2.82 0.86 5.39
C GLY A 143 -3.93 1.13 6.39
N ARG A 144 -5.10 1.65 5.98
CA ARG A 144 -6.30 1.80 6.81
C ARG A 144 -7.31 0.69 6.55
N GLN A 145 -7.46 0.32 5.29
CA GLN A 145 -8.35 -0.74 4.86
C GLN A 145 -7.67 -1.63 3.84
N GLY A 146 -8.06 -2.90 3.82
CA GLY A 146 -7.56 -3.88 2.87
C GLY A 146 -8.56 -4.96 2.54
N ASP A 147 -8.21 -5.79 1.58
CA ASP A 147 -9.07 -6.86 1.10
C ASP A 147 -9.03 -8.03 2.09
N GLU A 148 -10.20 -8.50 2.50
CA GLU A 148 -10.38 -9.69 3.32
C GLU A 148 -10.22 -10.93 2.43
N ILE A 149 -9.23 -11.75 2.77
CA ILE A 149 -8.77 -12.89 1.96
C ILE A 149 -8.58 -14.15 2.82
N THR A 150 -9.39 -14.32 3.87
CA THR A 150 -9.28 -15.42 4.85
C THR A 150 -9.31 -16.78 4.17
N ALA A 151 -10.18 -16.98 3.18
CA ALA A 151 -10.26 -18.24 2.44
C ALA A 151 -8.92 -18.62 1.82
N ASN A 152 -8.23 -17.65 1.21
CA ASN A 152 -6.92 -17.86 0.59
C ASN A 152 -5.83 -18.07 1.65
N LEU A 153 -5.86 -17.31 2.75
CA LEU A 153 -4.86 -17.43 3.82
C LEU A 153 -4.97 -18.75 4.59
N ARG A 154 -6.18 -19.33 4.73
CA ARG A 154 -6.38 -20.66 5.34
C ARG A 154 -5.61 -21.76 4.60
N THR A 155 -5.42 -21.61 3.30
CA THR A 155 -4.70 -22.60 2.47
C THR A 155 -3.19 -22.60 2.71
N ILE A 156 -2.65 -21.57 3.37
CA ILE A 156 -1.21 -21.43 3.62
C ILE A 156 -0.83 -22.26 4.86
N PRO A 157 -0.07 -23.36 4.71
CA PRO A 157 0.17 -24.29 5.82
C PRO A 157 0.89 -23.69 7.03
N SER A 158 1.79 -22.73 6.80
CA SER A 158 2.53 -22.03 7.86
C SER A 158 1.69 -21.03 8.66
N ILE A 159 0.41 -20.85 8.32
CA ILE A 159 -0.55 -20.09 9.13
C ILE A 159 -1.34 -21.09 10.00
N PRO A 160 -1.21 -21.06 11.34
CA PRO A 160 -2.04 -21.87 12.23
C PRO A 160 -3.52 -21.48 12.09
N LEU A 161 -4.42 -22.45 11.96
CA LEU A 161 -5.86 -22.16 12.02
C LEU A 161 -6.36 -21.95 13.45
N ARG A 162 -5.58 -22.45 14.42
CA ARG A 162 -5.80 -22.35 15.85
C ARG A 162 -4.49 -22.02 16.56
N LEU A 163 -4.56 -21.13 17.56
CA LEU A 163 -3.48 -20.81 18.48
C LEU A 163 -3.65 -21.64 19.73
N ASP A 164 -2.68 -22.50 20.02
CA ASP A 164 -2.59 -23.23 21.28
C ASP A 164 -2.00 -22.33 22.36
N SER A 165 -2.45 -22.51 23.61
CA SER A 165 -1.88 -21.82 24.77
C SER A 165 -0.45 -22.34 25.05
N PRO A 166 0.52 -21.47 25.38
CA PRO A 166 1.86 -21.90 25.75
C PRO A 166 1.82 -22.89 26.92
N GLY A 167 2.23 -24.15 26.67
CA GLY A 167 2.27 -25.21 27.69
C GLY A 167 1.03 -26.11 27.79
N GLY A 168 -0.01 -25.87 26.98
CA GLY A 168 -1.12 -26.81 26.79
C GLY A 168 -0.82 -27.89 25.74
N GLY A 169 -1.45 -29.06 25.85
CA GLY A 169 -1.46 -30.03 24.75
C GLY A 169 -2.14 -29.46 23.51
N LEU A 170 -1.76 -29.91 22.30
CA LEU A 170 -2.49 -29.59 21.07
C LEU A 170 -3.98 -29.87 21.32
N PHE A 171 -4.83 -28.85 21.16
CA PHE A 171 -6.29 -28.86 21.42
C PHE A 171 -6.80 -28.77 22.87
N ASP A 172 -5.95 -28.73 23.91
CA ASP A 172 -6.41 -28.73 25.32
C ASP A 172 -6.56 -27.32 25.94
N ALA A 173 -5.80 -26.33 25.46
CA ALA A 173 -5.86 -24.96 25.98
C ALA A 173 -5.82 -23.93 24.85
N VAL A 174 -6.78 -23.01 24.85
CA VAL A 174 -6.99 -22.00 23.81
C VAL A 174 -6.59 -20.64 24.32
N VAL A 175 -5.96 -19.81 23.48
CA VAL A 175 -5.75 -18.40 23.79
C VAL A 175 -7.11 -17.69 23.82
N SER A 176 -7.56 -17.26 24.99
CA SER A 176 -8.85 -16.54 25.14
C SER A 176 -8.75 -15.10 24.66
N GLY A 177 -9.82 -14.56 24.08
CA GLY A 177 -9.86 -13.17 23.63
C GLY A 177 -9.33 -12.97 22.21
N GLU A 178 -9.07 -11.71 21.85
CA GLU A 178 -8.68 -11.34 20.49
C GLU A 178 -7.18 -11.08 20.39
N VAL A 179 -6.56 -11.74 19.40
CA VAL A 179 -5.14 -11.63 19.07
C VAL A 179 -4.98 -11.25 17.61
N GLU A 180 -4.21 -10.21 17.36
CA GLU A 180 -3.77 -9.80 16.03
C GLU A 180 -2.31 -10.20 15.81
N VAL A 181 -2.08 -10.97 14.76
CA VAL A 181 -0.76 -11.34 14.26
C VAL A 181 -0.55 -10.67 12.92
N ARG A 182 0.57 -9.95 12.74
CA ARG A 182 0.95 -9.41 11.43
C ARG A 182 2.24 -10.06 10.95
N GLY A 183 2.31 -10.22 9.64
CA GLY A 183 3.41 -10.91 9.01
C GLY A 183 3.46 -10.66 7.50
N GLU A 184 4.42 -11.30 6.85
CA GLU A 184 4.60 -11.27 5.41
C GLU A 184 4.24 -12.64 4.84
N VAL A 185 3.34 -12.69 3.86
CA VAL A 185 3.22 -13.86 2.99
C VAL A 185 4.23 -13.70 1.85
N TYR A 186 4.97 -14.75 1.54
CA TYR A 186 5.99 -14.77 0.49
C TYR A 186 6.04 -16.12 -0.23
N MET A 187 6.72 -16.16 -1.37
CA MET A 187 6.96 -17.36 -2.17
C MET A 187 8.45 -17.70 -2.13
N ARG A 188 8.79 -18.99 -1.98
CA ARG A 188 10.18 -19.45 -2.09
C ARG A 188 10.67 -19.36 -3.54
N LYS A 189 11.98 -19.24 -3.74
CA LYS A 189 12.62 -19.13 -5.07
C LYS A 189 12.25 -20.33 -5.96
N ASP A 190 12.40 -21.56 -5.45
CA ASP A 190 12.08 -22.78 -6.20
C ASP A 190 10.59 -22.85 -6.60
N ASP A 191 9.69 -22.43 -5.71
CA ASP A 191 8.25 -22.44 -5.97
C ASP A 191 7.86 -21.36 -7.01
N PHE A 192 8.55 -20.22 -7.00
CA PHE A 192 8.42 -19.17 -8.01
C PHE A 192 8.94 -19.60 -9.38
N GLU A 193 10.10 -20.26 -9.43
CA GLU A 193 10.65 -20.80 -10.68
C GLU A 193 9.70 -21.82 -11.30
N ARG A 194 9.24 -22.81 -10.52
CA ARG A 194 8.24 -23.79 -10.97
C ARG A 194 6.97 -23.11 -11.51
N LEU A 195 6.45 -22.11 -10.79
CA LEU A 195 5.26 -21.37 -11.24
C LEU A 195 5.48 -20.66 -12.57
N ASN A 196 6.67 -20.11 -12.81
CA ASN A 196 6.99 -19.44 -14.07
C ASN A 196 7.28 -20.42 -15.21
N GLU A 197 7.78 -21.61 -14.93
CA GLU A 197 7.95 -22.68 -15.93
C GLU A 197 6.61 -23.14 -16.51
N GLU A 198 5.56 -23.20 -15.68
CA GLU A 198 4.20 -23.54 -16.10
C GLU A 198 3.51 -22.42 -16.93
N ARG A 199 4.15 -21.27 -17.13
CA ARG A 199 3.56 -20.10 -17.80
C ARG A 199 4.27 -19.71 -19.12
N PRO A 200 3.53 -19.19 -20.12
CA PRO A 200 4.12 -18.54 -21.28
C PRO A 200 5.07 -17.41 -20.87
N GLU A 201 6.12 -17.19 -21.65
CA GLU A 201 7.20 -16.25 -21.30
C GLU A 201 6.67 -14.82 -21.06
N GLU A 202 5.67 -14.40 -21.84
CA GLU A 202 5.04 -13.08 -21.77
C GLU A 202 4.18 -12.87 -20.52
N GLU A 203 3.76 -13.96 -19.86
CA GLU A 203 2.91 -13.93 -18.67
C GLU A 203 3.65 -14.28 -17.37
N ARG A 204 4.96 -14.55 -17.45
CA ARG A 204 5.77 -14.87 -16.27
C ARG A 204 5.77 -13.70 -15.30
N PHE A 205 5.71 -14.03 -14.02
CA PHE A 205 5.85 -13.04 -12.97
C PHE A 205 7.30 -12.54 -12.92
N ALA A 206 7.47 -11.23 -12.81
CA ALA A 206 8.80 -10.61 -12.81
C ALA A 206 9.62 -10.90 -11.53
N ASN A 207 8.95 -11.13 -10.40
CA ASN A 207 9.59 -11.44 -9.12
C ASN A 207 8.63 -12.21 -8.19
N PRO A 208 9.16 -12.88 -7.13
CA PRO A 208 8.35 -13.60 -6.16
C PRO A 208 7.28 -12.75 -5.50
N ARG A 209 7.57 -11.48 -5.15
CA ARG A 209 6.60 -10.56 -4.54
C ARG A 209 5.33 -10.36 -5.38
N ASN A 210 5.48 -10.16 -6.68
CA ASN A 210 4.37 -9.99 -7.61
C ASN A 210 3.58 -11.30 -7.79
N ALA A 211 4.29 -12.42 -7.85
CA ALA A 211 3.66 -13.75 -7.89
C ALA A 211 2.82 -14.00 -6.62
N THR A 212 3.36 -13.65 -5.46
CA THR A 212 2.67 -13.70 -4.16
C THR A 212 1.42 -12.81 -4.16
N ALA A 213 1.54 -11.55 -4.56
CA ALA A 213 0.41 -10.61 -4.59
C ALA A 213 -0.70 -11.03 -5.55
N GLY A 214 -0.33 -11.51 -6.75
CA GLY A 214 -1.30 -12.02 -7.73
C GLY A 214 -1.99 -13.28 -7.23
N THR A 215 -1.24 -14.18 -6.61
CA THR A 215 -1.76 -15.45 -6.06
C THR A 215 -2.77 -15.22 -4.94
N LEU A 216 -2.48 -14.34 -3.99
CA LEU A 216 -3.40 -14.04 -2.87
C LEU A 216 -4.75 -13.45 -3.31
N LYS A 217 -4.84 -12.95 -4.54
CA LYS A 217 -6.05 -12.34 -5.11
C LYS A 217 -6.77 -13.24 -6.11
N LEU A 218 -6.42 -14.52 -6.17
CA LEU A 218 -7.17 -15.48 -6.97
C LEU A 218 -8.49 -15.80 -6.30
N GLN A 219 -9.56 -15.84 -7.12
CA GLN A 219 -10.91 -16.17 -6.68
C GLN A 219 -11.03 -17.64 -6.22
N ASP A 220 -10.24 -18.53 -6.83
CA ASP A 220 -10.21 -19.94 -6.47
C ASP A 220 -9.10 -20.21 -5.44
N SER A 221 -9.52 -20.52 -4.22
CA SER A 221 -8.63 -20.89 -3.11
C SER A 221 -7.85 -22.18 -3.37
N ALA A 222 -8.33 -23.11 -4.20
CA ALA A 222 -7.60 -24.33 -4.54
C ALA A 222 -6.34 -24.02 -5.36
N GLU A 223 -6.42 -23.04 -6.26
CA GLU A 223 -5.27 -22.57 -7.04
C GLU A 223 -4.26 -21.82 -6.14
N VAL A 224 -4.73 -21.12 -5.10
CA VAL A 224 -3.83 -20.54 -4.09
C VAL A 224 -3.05 -21.62 -3.34
N ALA A 225 -3.74 -22.69 -2.91
CA ALA A 225 -3.13 -23.82 -2.22
C ALA A 225 -2.04 -24.48 -3.08
N ARG A 226 -2.29 -24.67 -4.38
CA ARG A 226 -1.35 -25.27 -5.34
C ARG A 226 -0.03 -24.49 -5.46
N ARG A 227 -0.06 -23.17 -5.26
CA ARG A 227 1.11 -22.28 -5.43
C ARG A 227 2.05 -22.20 -4.23
N ARG A 228 1.81 -22.99 -3.18
CA ARG A 228 2.73 -23.26 -2.04
C ARG A 228 3.36 -21.99 -1.45
N MET A 229 2.52 -21.13 -0.90
CA MET A 229 2.96 -19.90 -0.25
C MET A 229 3.39 -20.15 1.20
N SER A 230 4.19 -19.25 1.76
CA SER A 230 4.65 -19.29 3.16
C SER A 230 4.35 -17.97 3.86
N PHE A 231 4.24 -18.00 5.18
CA PHE A 231 3.95 -16.85 6.04
C PHE A 231 4.98 -16.76 7.16
N VAL A 232 5.53 -15.56 7.35
CA VAL A 232 6.41 -15.23 8.48
C VAL A 232 5.74 -14.17 9.35
N ALA A 233 5.57 -14.47 10.64
CA ALA A 233 5.02 -13.56 11.62
C ALA A 233 6.12 -12.67 12.21
N TYR A 234 5.85 -11.38 12.37
CA TYR A 234 6.83 -10.41 12.91
C TYR A 234 6.22 -9.40 13.89
N TYR A 235 4.93 -9.55 14.22
CA TYR A 235 4.19 -8.65 15.10
C TYR A 235 3.06 -9.40 15.79
N LEU A 236 2.86 -9.09 17.07
CA LEU A 236 1.86 -9.68 17.94
C LEU A 236 1.23 -8.61 18.84
N LYS A 237 -0.10 -8.60 18.94
CA LYS A 237 -0.89 -7.76 19.86
C LYS A 237 -2.17 -8.48 20.28
N GLY A 238 -2.62 -8.34 21.53
CA GLY A 238 -3.84 -9.00 22.03
C GLY A 238 -3.83 -9.27 23.53
N HIS A 239 -4.96 -9.77 24.05
CA HIS A 239 -5.15 -10.12 25.47
C HIS A 239 -4.12 -11.20 25.87
N ASP A 240 -3.36 -10.98 26.94
CA ASP A 240 -2.21 -11.76 27.44
C ASP A 240 -0.84 -11.55 26.76
N CYS A 241 -0.74 -10.66 25.76
CA CYS A 241 0.55 -10.28 25.17
C CYS A 241 1.30 -9.23 26.03
N GLU A 242 1.50 -9.52 27.32
CA GLU A 242 2.23 -8.65 28.26
C GLU A 242 3.76 -8.76 28.12
N ALA A 243 4.26 -9.49 27.12
CA ALA A 243 5.70 -9.54 26.86
C ALA A 243 6.24 -8.12 26.64
N PRO A 244 7.14 -7.64 27.52
CA PRO A 244 7.60 -6.25 27.48
C PRO A 244 8.52 -6.00 26.28
N THR A 245 9.10 -7.07 25.73
CA THR A 245 10.07 -6.99 24.64
C THR A 245 9.60 -7.68 23.37
N HIS A 246 10.01 -7.12 22.24
CA HIS A 246 9.70 -7.60 20.91
C HIS A 246 10.33 -8.97 20.66
N LEU A 247 11.56 -9.20 21.15
CA LEU A 247 12.20 -10.52 21.07
C LEU A 247 11.35 -11.61 21.74
N LYS A 248 10.79 -11.34 22.93
CA LYS A 248 9.89 -12.28 23.63
C LYS A 248 8.58 -12.48 22.88
N ARG A 249 8.07 -11.44 22.20
CA ARG A 249 6.88 -11.59 21.33
C ARG A 249 7.16 -12.50 20.12
N LEU A 250 8.37 -12.44 19.54
CA LEU A 250 8.77 -13.38 18.48
C LEU A 250 8.88 -14.82 19.02
N GLU A 251 9.36 -15.01 20.24
CA GLU A 251 9.36 -16.33 20.91
C GLU A 251 7.94 -16.84 21.18
N GLN A 252 7.03 -15.96 21.63
CA GLN A 252 5.61 -16.27 21.83
C GLN A 252 4.94 -16.68 20.52
N LEU A 253 5.13 -15.92 19.44
CA LEU A 253 4.65 -16.28 18.10
C LEU A 253 5.14 -17.67 17.69
N LYS A 254 6.41 -17.99 17.95
CA LYS A 254 6.97 -19.32 17.68
C LYS A 254 6.30 -20.41 18.52
N SER A 255 6.04 -20.16 19.80
CA SER A 255 5.30 -21.09 20.68
C SER A 255 3.85 -21.31 20.25
N MET A 256 3.23 -20.31 19.60
CA MET A 256 1.88 -20.37 19.02
C MET A 256 1.85 -21.04 17.63
N GLY A 257 2.97 -21.56 17.13
CA GLY A 257 3.04 -22.26 15.85
C GLY A 257 3.34 -21.38 14.64
N PHE A 258 3.76 -20.13 14.82
CA PHE A 258 4.21 -19.29 13.70
C PHE A 258 5.70 -19.43 13.43
N MET A 259 6.07 -19.30 12.15
CA MET A 259 7.45 -19.05 11.77
C MET A 259 7.76 -17.57 11.96
N THR A 260 8.82 -17.22 12.71
CA THR A 260 9.23 -15.83 12.96
C THR A 260 10.53 -15.42 12.27
N GLY A 261 10.97 -16.26 11.33
CA GLY A 261 12.19 -16.07 10.55
C GLY A 261 13.45 -16.62 11.24
N ALA A 262 14.44 -16.98 10.44
CA ALA A 262 15.59 -17.76 10.91
C ALA A 262 16.66 -16.95 11.67
N ALA A 263 16.59 -15.61 11.63
CA ALA A 263 17.75 -14.76 11.86
C ALA A 263 17.53 -13.53 12.76
N ALA A 264 16.50 -13.51 13.62
CA ALA A 264 16.33 -12.38 14.53
C ALA A 264 17.51 -12.28 15.52
N ARG A 265 18.11 -11.09 15.66
CA ARG A 265 19.23 -10.83 16.60
C ARG A 265 18.91 -9.63 17.48
N LEU A 266 19.13 -9.76 18.78
CA LEU A 266 19.17 -8.63 19.71
C LEU A 266 20.50 -7.89 19.55
N CYS A 267 20.44 -6.59 19.25
CA CYS A 267 21.58 -5.72 19.09
C CYS A 267 21.55 -4.62 20.17
N LYS A 268 22.64 -4.47 20.93
CA LYS A 268 22.77 -3.50 22.03
C LYS A 268 23.41 -2.19 21.63
N GLY A 269 23.78 -2.03 20.36
CA GLY A 269 24.41 -0.82 19.85
C GLY A 269 24.67 -0.87 18.35
N MET A 270 25.22 0.23 17.82
CA MET A 270 25.45 0.40 16.39
C MET A 270 26.45 -0.59 15.80
N ASP A 271 27.44 -1.05 16.57
CA ASP A 271 28.43 -2.01 16.10
C ASP A 271 27.78 -3.36 15.78
N GLU A 272 26.96 -3.89 16.70
CA GLU A 272 26.21 -5.15 16.49
C GLU A 272 25.16 -5.03 15.38
N ILE A 273 24.55 -3.84 15.22
CA ILE A 273 23.63 -3.55 14.12
C ILE A 273 24.37 -3.56 12.78
N ALA A 274 25.52 -2.89 12.69
CA ALA A 274 26.33 -2.83 11.49
C ALA A 274 26.90 -4.21 11.10
N GLU A 275 27.32 -5.01 12.09
CA GLU A 275 27.75 -6.38 11.88
C GLU A 275 26.61 -7.24 11.30
N PHE A 276 25.41 -7.15 11.87
CA PHE A 276 24.24 -7.88 11.37
C PHE A 276 23.91 -7.48 9.92
N ILE A 277 23.90 -6.18 9.63
CA ILE A 277 23.66 -5.67 8.27
C ILE A 277 24.75 -6.16 7.31
N GLY A 278 26.02 -6.12 7.70
CA GLY A 278 27.14 -6.59 6.89
C GLY A 278 27.05 -8.09 6.60
N GLU A 279 26.82 -8.90 7.62
CA GLU A 279 26.68 -10.36 7.52
C GLU A 279 25.56 -10.76 6.54
N TRP A 280 24.40 -10.12 6.65
CA TRP A 280 23.24 -10.44 5.82
C TRP A 280 23.26 -9.80 4.43
N SER A 281 24.23 -8.93 4.13
CA SER A 281 24.42 -8.40 2.77
C SER A 281 24.77 -9.52 1.77
N GLU A 282 25.51 -10.52 2.24
CA GLU A 282 25.96 -11.69 1.47
C GLU A 282 25.12 -12.94 1.76
N LYS A 283 24.88 -13.28 3.04
CA LYS A 283 24.17 -14.53 3.40
C LYS A 283 22.74 -14.59 2.87
N ARG A 284 22.09 -13.45 2.63
CA ARG A 284 20.74 -13.42 2.08
C ARG A 284 20.61 -14.12 0.72
N TRP A 285 21.69 -14.17 -0.06
CA TRP A 285 21.68 -14.81 -1.39
C TRP A 285 21.47 -16.32 -1.31
N THR A 286 21.88 -16.96 -0.21
CA THR A 286 21.73 -18.41 -0.01
C THR A 286 20.36 -18.79 0.56
N LEU A 287 19.51 -17.81 0.90
CA LEU A 287 18.18 -18.09 1.43
C LEU A 287 17.26 -18.59 0.32
N PRO A 288 16.32 -19.50 0.64
CA PRO A 288 15.35 -20.01 -0.32
C PRO A 288 14.23 -19.01 -0.63
N TYR A 289 14.35 -17.76 -0.20
CA TYR A 289 13.39 -16.67 -0.39
C TYR A 289 14.12 -15.34 -0.59
N GLU A 290 13.41 -14.32 -1.07
CA GLU A 290 13.96 -12.99 -1.30
C GLU A 290 13.84 -12.10 -0.07
N THR A 291 14.87 -11.29 0.18
CA THR A 291 14.90 -10.28 1.25
C THR A 291 15.56 -8.99 0.75
N ASP A 292 14.88 -7.86 0.94
CA ASP A 292 15.32 -6.56 0.38
C ASP A 292 16.08 -5.69 1.41
N GLY A 293 16.30 -6.19 2.63
CA GLY A 293 16.92 -5.41 3.69
C GLY A 293 16.88 -6.05 5.07
N VAL A 294 17.12 -5.21 6.07
CA VAL A 294 17.00 -5.49 7.50
C VAL A 294 16.02 -4.50 8.12
N VAL A 295 15.13 -4.99 8.96
CA VAL A 295 14.26 -4.15 9.80
C VAL A 295 14.85 -4.09 11.20
N LEU A 296 15.07 -2.88 11.70
CA LEU A 296 15.46 -2.62 13.07
C LEU A 296 14.24 -2.12 13.83
N LYS A 297 13.89 -2.80 14.92
CA LYS A 297 12.79 -2.40 15.81
C LYS A 297 13.33 -2.20 17.21
N LEU A 298 12.88 -1.16 17.91
CA LEU A 298 13.13 -1.02 19.33
C LEU A 298 12.60 -2.25 20.07
N ASN A 299 13.45 -2.88 20.89
CA ASN A 299 13.10 -4.10 21.59
C ASN A 299 12.01 -3.86 22.64
N GLU A 300 12.01 -2.70 23.31
CA GLU A 300 11.02 -2.38 24.35
C GLU A 300 9.67 -1.94 23.75
N VAL A 301 8.67 -2.83 23.80
CA VAL A 301 7.39 -2.63 23.13
C VAL A 301 6.50 -1.63 23.87
N GLY A 302 6.63 -1.53 25.18
CA GLY A 302 5.89 -0.55 25.98
C GLY A 302 6.15 0.91 25.57
N LEU A 303 7.28 1.17 24.89
CA LEU A 303 7.62 2.49 24.37
C LEU A 303 7.08 2.75 22.95
N TRP A 304 6.58 1.75 22.23
CA TRP A 304 6.15 1.93 20.84
C TRP A 304 5.00 2.93 20.71
N ASP A 305 4.00 2.84 21.60
CA ASP A 305 2.85 3.75 21.60
C ASP A 305 3.25 5.16 22.05
N ARG A 306 4.17 5.28 23.04
CA ARG A 306 4.71 6.56 23.53
C ARG A 306 5.53 7.29 22.47
N LEU A 307 6.39 6.56 21.76
CA LEU A 307 7.17 7.07 20.63
C LEU A 307 6.26 7.42 19.44
N GLY A 308 5.18 6.67 19.27
CA GLY A 308 4.18 6.89 18.25
C GLY A 308 4.69 6.74 16.82
N ALA A 309 4.00 7.40 15.89
CA ALA A 309 4.29 7.34 14.47
C ALA A 309 4.25 8.72 13.83
N THR A 310 4.87 8.83 12.65
CA THR A 310 4.59 9.90 11.69
C THR A 310 3.30 9.58 10.92
N ALA A 311 2.92 10.43 9.96
CA ALA A 311 1.77 10.15 9.10
C ALA A 311 1.88 8.83 8.30
N LYS A 312 3.10 8.29 8.12
CA LYS A 312 3.34 7.12 7.26
C LYS A 312 4.12 5.98 7.92
N SER A 313 4.89 6.26 8.98
CA SER A 313 5.82 5.29 9.55
C SER A 313 6.01 5.40 11.07
N PRO A 314 6.21 4.28 11.78
CA PRO A 314 6.50 4.28 13.22
C PRO A 314 7.84 4.95 13.52
N ARG A 315 7.97 5.59 14.68
CA ARG A 315 9.25 6.20 15.12
C ARG A 315 10.21 5.21 15.78
N TRP A 316 9.70 4.04 16.16
CA TRP A 316 10.42 2.98 16.86
C TRP A 316 10.97 1.89 15.93
N ALA A 317 10.76 1.99 14.61
CA ALA A 317 11.32 1.05 13.64
C ALA A 317 11.78 1.73 12.36
N ILE A 318 12.83 1.16 11.74
CA ILE A 318 13.40 1.61 10.47
C ILE A 318 13.77 0.40 9.62
N ALA A 319 13.65 0.53 8.29
CA ALA A 319 14.10 -0.46 7.33
C ALA A 319 15.40 0.01 6.68
N TYR A 320 16.51 -0.67 6.97
CA TYR A 320 17.73 -0.55 6.17
C TYR A 320 17.58 -1.41 4.92
N LYS A 321 17.61 -0.78 3.74
CA LYS A 321 17.59 -1.46 2.46
C LYS A 321 19.01 -1.59 1.94
N TYR A 322 19.36 -2.80 1.51
CA TYR A 322 20.62 -2.96 0.82
C TYR A 322 20.61 -2.16 -0.48
N PRO A 323 21.76 -1.62 -0.90
CA PRO A 323 21.89 -0.97 -2.20
C PRO A 323 21.30 -1.87 -3.27
N ALA A 324 20.49 -1.27 -4.13
CA ALA A 324 19.91 -1.98 -5.25
C ALA A 324 21.04 -2.61 -6.06
N GLN A 325 20.84 -3.86 -6.50
CA GLN A 325 21.75 -4.42 -7.49
C GLN A 325 21.87 -3.42 -8.63
N GLN A 326 23.10 -3.16 -9.03
CA GLN A 326 23.39 -2.37 -10.21
C GLN A 326 23.79 -3.32 -11.31
N ALA A 327 23.28 -3.09 -12.50
CA ALA A 327 23.72 -3.79 -13.70
C ALA A 327 24.23 -2.78 -14.69
N LYS A 328 25.31 -3.15 -15.37
CA LYS A 328 25.82 -2.40 -16.50
C LYS A 328 25.11 -2.86 -17.77
N THR A 329 24.63 -1.94 -18.56
CA THR A 329 24.02 -2.19 -19.87
C THR A 329 24.40 -1.10 -20.87
N VAL A 330 23.94 -1.21 -22.11
CA VAL A 330 24.15 -0.23 -23.19
C VAL A 330 22.85 0.54 -23.42
N LEU A 331 22.93 1.87 -23.48
CA LEU A 331 21.85 2.73 -23.93
C LEU A 331 21.73 2.66 -25.45
N GLN A 332 20.73 1.95 -25.97
CA GLN A 332 20.51 1.76 -27.40
C GLN A 332 19.77 2.93 -28.04
N GLY A 333 18.88 3.58 -27.29
CA GLY A 333 18.08 4.69 -27.79
C GLY A 333 17.35 5.41 -26.66
N VAL A 334 16.63 6.47 -27.01
CA VAL A 334 15.74 7.19 -26.09
C VAL A 334 14.43 7.43 -26.80
N VAL A 335 13.32 7.08 -26.15
CA VAL A 335 11.98 7.44 -26.59
C VAL A 335 11.40 8.51 -25.68
N PHE A 336 10.65 9.43 -26.27
CA PHE A 336 10.04 10.54 -25.54
C PHE A 336 8.55 10.24 -25.33
N GLN A 337 8.16 10.04 -24.08
CA GLN A 337 6.76 9.81 -23.71
C GLN A 337 6.09 11.14 -23.37
N VAL A 338 4.84 11.30 -23.83
CA VAL A 338 4.02 12.48 -23.53
C VAL A 338 3.06 12.12 -22.40
N GLY A 339 3.23 12.74 -21.24
CA GLY A 339 2.40 12.54 -20.07
C GLY A 339 1.01 13.18 -20.20
N ARG A 340 0.13 12.91 -19.22
CA ARG A 340 -1.26 13.42 -19.20
C ARG A 340 -1.38 14.95 -19.22
N LEU A 341 -0.39 15.65 -18.69
CA LEU A 341 -0.30 17.12 -18.66
C LEU A 341 0.63 17.66 -19.76
N GLY A 342 0.98 16.84 -20.76
CA GLY A 342 1.88 17.23 -21.84
C GLY A 342 3.37 17.12 -21.50
N THR A 343 3.75 16.78 -20.27
CA THR A 343 5.15 16.61 -19.87
C THR A 343 5.88 15.60 -20.74
N ILE A 344 7.01 16.01 -21.32
CA ILE A 344 7.86 15.18 -22.17
C ILE A 344 8.89 14.46 -21.28
N THR A 345 8.70 13.16 -21.11
CA THR A 345 9.55 12.32 -20.27
C THR A 345 10.48 11.47 -21.13
N PRO A 346 11.80 11.64 -21.02
CA PRO A 346 12.75 10.77 -21.72
C PRO A 346 12.84 9.40 -21.05
N VAL A 347 12.71 8.35 -21.86
CA VAL A 347 12.81 6.95 -21.43
C VAL A 347 13.93 6.28 -22.22
N ALA A 348 14.94 5.81 -21.51
CA ALA A 348 16.05 5.04 -22.05
C ALA A 348 15.55 3.69 -22.57
N GLU A 349 15.94 3.35 -23.80
CA GLU A 349 15.87 2.01 -24.36
C GLU A 349 17.23 1.34 -24.20
N LEU A 350 17.24 0.27 -23.43
CA LEU A 350 18.45 -0.38 -22.95
C LEU A 350 18.58 -1.75 -23.59
N LYS A 351 19.82 -2.18 -23.83
CA LYS A 351 20.08 -3.58 -24.16
C LYS A 351 19.53 -4.47 -23.02
N PRO A 352 18.63 -5.42 -23.30
CA PRO A 352 18.01 -6.24 -22.26
C PRO A 352 19.06 -6.87 -21.34
N THR A 353 18.98 -6.56 -20.04
CA THR A 353 19.95 -7.00 -19.03
C THR A 353 19.23 -7.46 -17.78
N LYS A 354 19.71 -8.54 -17.14
CA LYS A 354 19.13 -9.03 -15.88
C LYS A 354 19.53 -8.10 -14.74
N LEU A 355 18.54 -7.65 -13.96
CA LEU A 355 18.73 -6.80 -12.78
C LEU A 355 17.72 -7.19 -11.70
N ALA A 356 18.21 -7.68 -10.56
CA ALA A 356 17.39 -8.16 -9.44
C ALA A 356 16.25 -9.08 -9.91
N GLY A 357 16.61 -10.19 -10.56
CA GLY A 357 15.67 -11.25 -10.99
C GLY A 357 14.83 -10.96 -12.24
N SER A 358 14.74 -9.72 -12.73
CA SER A 358 13.97 -9.39 -13.94
C SER A 358 14.85 -8.84 -15.06
N THR A 359 14.44 -9.04 -16.31
CA THR A 359 15.07 -8.38 -17.47
C THR A 359 14.60 -6.93 -17.57
N VAL A 360 15.55 -6.00 -17.55
CA VAL A 360 15.30 -4.56 -17.75
C VAL A 360 15.72 -4.18 -19.16
N SER A 361 14.77 -3.66 -19.93
CA SER A 361 14.97 -3.13 -21.30
C SER A 361 14.63 -1.65 -21.42
N ARG A 362 13.97 -1.07 -20.40
CA ARG A 362 13.62 0.35 -20.35
C ARG A 362 13.87 0.93 -18.98
N SER A 363 14.24 2.21 -18.94
CA SER A 363 14.51 2.94 -17.71
C SER A 363 14.12 4.41 -17.86
N THR A 364 13.65 5.05 -16.80
CA THR A 364 13.45 6.50 -16.83
C THR A 364 14.78 7.23 -16.85
N LEU A 365 14.84 8.36 -17.58
CA LEU A 365 15.90 9.36 -17.49
C LEU A 365 15.43 10.62 -16.74
N HIS A 366 14.26 10.55 -16.10
CA HIS A 366 13.59 11.63 -15.35
C HIS A 366 13.21 12.86 -16.18
N ASN A 367 14.19 13.65 -16.62
CA ASN A 367 14.02 14.88 -17.39
C ASN A 367 15.32 15.24 -18.13
N PHE A 368 15.30 16.33 -18.91
CA PHE A 368 16.46 16.72 -19.72
C PHE A 368 17.61 17.31 -18.90
N ASP A 369 17.32 17.99 -17.78
CA ASP A 369 18.36 18.48 -16.87
C ASP A 369 19.13 17.30 -16.23
N GLU A 370 18.45 16.18 -15.97
CA GLU A 370 19.09 14.94 -15.49
C GLU A 370 19.97 14.28 -16.56
N ILE A 371 19.54 14.31 -17.83
CA ILE A 371 20.37 13.85 -18.96
C ILE A 371 21.65 14.66 -19.05
N GLU A 372 21.55 15.99 -18.93
CA GLU A 372 22.69 16.90 -18.92
C GLU A 372 23.60 16.64 -17.71
N ARG A 373 23.03 16.49 -16.50
CA ARG A 373 23.77 16.18 -15.27
C ARG A 373 24.53 14.86 -15.37
N LEU A 374 23.92 13.83 -15.94
CA LEU A 374 24.55 12.53 -16.16
C LEU A 374 25.56 12.55 -17.32
N GLY A 375 25.43 13.53 -18.22
CA GLY A 375 26.22 13.61 -19.46
C GLY A 375 26.03 12.38 -20.35
N VAL A 376 24.85 11.75 -20.29
CA VAL A 376 24.55 10.47 -20.96
C VAL A 376 24.28 10.67 -22.45
N ARG A 377 24.80 9.75 -23.26
CA ARG A 377 24.70 9.76 -24.73
C ARG A 377 24.20 8.41 -25.24
N VAL A 378 23.47 8.42 -26.36
CA VAL A 378 23.08 7.16 -27.01
C VAL A 378 24.34 6.41 -27.44
N GLY A 379 24.40 5.12 -27.13
CA GLY A 379 25.57 4.25 -27.28
C GLY A 379 26.39 4.08 -26.00
N ASP A 380 26.16 4.88 -24.95
CA ASP A 380 26.92 4.76 -23.70
C ASP A 380 26.67 3.43 -22.98
N HIS A 381 27.72 2.95 -22.32
CA HIS A 381 27.58 2.01 -21.22
C HIS A 381 27.05 2.75 -19.99
N VAL A 382 25.91 2.32 -19.49
CA VAL A 382 25.22 2.95 -18.35
C VAL A 382 25.07 1.95 -17.21
N MET A 383 25.18 2.46 -15.98
CA MET A 383 24.84 1.72 -14.78
C MET A 383 23.38 1.96 -14.44
N ILE A 384 22.60 0.89 -14.35
CA ILE A 384 21.18 0.93 -14.00
C ILE A 384 20.95 0.29 -12.64
N GLU A 385 20.02 0.86 -11.88
CA GLU A 385 19.60 0.32 -10.59
C GLU A 385 18.08 0.34 -10.47
N LYS A 386 17.52 -0.55 -9.64
CA LYS A 386 16.10 -0.52 -9.30
C LYS A 386 15.89 0.17 -7.96
N SER A 387 15.26 1.34 -7.97
CA SER A 387 14.84 1.98 -6.72
C SER A 387 13.72 1.17 -6.08
N GLY A 388 13.98 0.64 -4.87
CA GLY A 388 13.04 -0.19 -4.13
C GLY A 388 12.57 -1.43 -4.89
N GLU A 389 13.43 -2.00 -5.75
CA GLU A 389 13.19 -3.23 -6.55
C GLU A 389 12.11 -3.14 -7.65
N VAL A 390 11.48 -1.97 -7.85
CA VAL A 390 10.35 -1.83 -8.80
C VAL A 390 10.70 -0.99 -10.03
N ILE A 391 11.27 0.21 -9.87
CA ILE A 391 11.47 1.14 -10.99
C ILE A 391 12.96 1.24 -11.36
N PRO A 392 13.37 0.78 -12.56
CA PRO A 392 14.73 0.96 -13.03
C PRO A 392 15.00 2.43 -13.38
N LYS A 393 16.15 2.94 -12.95
CA LYS A 393 16.69 4.25 -13.30
C LYS A 393 18.16 4.13 -13.72
N VAL A 394 18.62 5.03 -14.59
CA VAL A 394 20.04 5.19 -14.91
C VAL A 394 20.70 6.00 -13.80
N VAL A 395 21.80 5.48 -13.24
CA VAL A 395 22.51 6.09 -12.10
C VAL A 395 23.72 6.88 -12.57
N SER A 396 24.47 6.32 -13.52
CA SER A 396 25.71 6.91 -14.02
C SER A 396 26.07 6.35 -15.39
N VAL A 397 26.95 7.07 -16.09
CA VAL A 397 27.62 6.61 -17.30
C VAL A 397 28.98 6.01 -16.92
N VAL A 398 29.34 4.88 -17.53
CA VAL A 398 30.67 4.28 -17.42
C VAL A 398 31.58 4.98 -18.44
N LEU A 399 32.08 6.16 -18.07
CA LEU A 399 32.82 7.05 -18.96
C LEU A 399 34.09 6.42 -19.56
N ASP A 400 34.77 5.57 -18.80
CA ASP A 400 35.98 4.86 -19.25
C ASP A 400 35.73 3.89 -20.41
N GLU A 401 34.47 3.50 -20.62
CA GLU A 401 34.04 2.57 -21.66
C GLU A 401 33.11 3.23 -22.68
N ARG A 402 33.14 4.57 -22.76
CA ARG A 402 32.38 5.32 -23.75
C ARG A 402 32.89 5.01 -25.17
N PRO A 403 32.06 4.47 -26.07
CA PRO A 403 32.45 4.26 -27.46
C PRO A 403 32.77 5.59 -28.17
N ALA A 404 33.62 5.54 -29.20
CA ALA A 404 33.96 6.72 -30.00
C ALA A 404 32.74 7.31 -30.75
N GLU A 405 31.82 6.44 -31.17
CA GLU A 405 30.58 6.81 -31.86
C GLU A 405 29.42 6.87 -30.86
N THR A 406 29.18 8.04 -30.27
CA THR A 406 28.03 8.30 -29.38
C THR A 406 27.26 9.54 -29.84
N ALA A 407 25.94 9.54 -29.66
CA ALA A 407 25.08 10.66 -30.05
C ALA A 407 24.54 11.41 -28.82
N ALA A 408 24.55 12.74 -28.86
CA ALA A 408 23.94 13.55 -27.82
C ALA A 408 22.41 13.34 -27.82
N ILE A 409 21.79 13.35 -26.64
CA ILE A 409 20.34 13.26 -26.52
C ILE A 409 19.80 14.69 -26.48
N GLU A 410 19.17 15.10 -27.57
CA GLU A 410 18.60 16.43 -27.70
C GLU A 410 17.11 16.43 -27.34
N VAL A 411 16.63 17.60 -26.92
CA VAL A 411 15.20 17.83 -26.72
C VAL A 411 14.54 17.84 -28.11
N PRO A 412 13.47 17.06 -28.35
CA PRO A 412 12.75 17.16 -29.61
C PRO A 412 12.15 18.57 -29.77
N SER A 413 12.18 19.13 -30.97
CA SER A 413 11.59 20.46 -31.23
C SER A 413 10.05 20.42 -31.23
N GLU A 414 9.48 19.26 -31.53
CA GLU A 414 8.05 19.02 -31.67
C GLU A 414 7.60 17.80 -30.86
N CYS A 415 6.33 17.80 -30.46
CA CYS A 415 5.72 16.70 -29.74
C CYS A 415 5.73 15.44 -30.61
N PRO A 416 6.27 14.30 -30.12
CA PRO A 416 6.40 13.07 -30.91
C PRO A 416 5.05 12.42 -31.24
N VAL A 417 3.95 12.92 -30.67
CA VAL A 417 2.60 12.38 -30.86
C VAL A 417 1.72 13.28 -31.73
N CYS A 418 1.79 14.60 -31.56
CA CYS A 418 0.89 15.53 -32.27
C CYS A 418 1.60 16.62 -33.09
N GLY A 419 2.95 16.62 -33.15
CA GLY A 419 3.73 17.58 -33.94
C GLY A 419 3.74 19.02 -33.42
N THR A 420 3.07 19.31 -32.30
CA THR A 420 3.06 20.68 -31.73
C THR A 420 4.43 21.03 -31.18
N LYS A 421 4.91 22.25 -31.45
CA LYS A 421 6.17 22.77 -30.89
C LYS A 421 6.18 22.67 -29.36
N LEU A 422 7.29 22.18 -28.80
CA LEU A 422 7.45 22.01 -27.36
C LEU A 422 7.89 23.30 -26.69
N GLU A 423 7.43 23.49 -25.45
CA GLU A 423 7.68 24.69 -24.65
C GLU A 423 8.19 24.30 -23.26
N ARG A 424 9.10 25.12 -22.71
CA ARG A 424 9.59 25.01 -21.32
C ARG A 424 9.21 26.30 -20.60
N PRO A 425 8.18 26.27 -19.74
CA PRO A 425 7.81 27.43 -18.92
C PRO A 425 8.98 27.91 -18.05
N GLU A 426 9.00 29.21 -17.75
CA GLU A 426 10.05 29.80 -16.91
C GLU A 426 10.03 29.19 -15.49
N GLY A 427 11.21 28.81 -14.99
CA GLY A 427 11.35 28.18 -13.67
C GLY A 427 11.04 26.67 -13.63
N GLU A 428 10.61 26.06 -14.73
CA GLU A 428 10.33 24.62 -14.78
C GLU A 428 11.47 23.79 -15.38
N VAL A 429 11.60 22.55 -14.89
CA VAL A 429 12.63 21.59 -15.32
C VAL A 429 12.20 20.81 -16.57
N SER A 430 10.91 20.63 -16.76
CA SER A 430 10.37 19.76 -17.81
C SER A 430 9.95 20.55 -19.06
N TRP A 431 9.98 19.87 -20.20
CA TRP A 431 9.37 20.36 -21.44
C TRP A 431 7.94 19.84 -21.56
N TYR A 432 7.08 20.62 -22.20
CA TYR A 432 5.66 20.32 -22.30
C TYR A 432 5.14 20.48 -23.73
N CYS A 433 4.18 19.64 -24.09
CA CYS A 433 3.33 19.83 -25.25
C CYS A 433 2.16 20.76 -24.89
N PRO A 434 2.09 21.99 -25.45
CA PRO A 434 1.05 22.96 -25.08
C PRO A 434 -0.33 22.63 -25.69
N ASN A 435 -0.40 21.68 -26.63
CA ASN A 435 -1.65 21.23 -27.26
C ASN A 435 -2.49 20.34 -26.32
N GLU A 436 -3.00 20.91 -25.24
CA GLU A 436 -3.76 20.19 -24.24
C GLU A 436 -5.04 19.55 -24.80
N GLU A 437 -5.79 20.29 -25.63
CA GLU A 437 -7.06 19.84 -26.17
C GLU A 437 -6.88 18.79 -27.27
N GLY A 438 -5.94 19.00 -28.19
CA GLY A 438 -5.80 18.18 -29.40
C GLY A 438 -4.87 16.99 -29.26
N CYS A 439 -3.91 16.99 -28.33
CA CYS A 439 -2.90 15.93 -28.27
C CYS A 439 -3.50 14.57 -27.83
N PRO A 440 -3.44 13.52 -28.68
CA PRO A 440 -4.01 12.21 -28.36
C PRO A 440 -3.42 11.59 -27.09
N ALA A 441 -2.12 11.74 -26.85
CA ALA A 441 -1.48 11.23 -25.64
C ALA A 441 -2.00 11.89 -24.36
N GLN A 442 -2.23 13.21 -24.39
CA GLN A 442 -2.80 13.91 -23.25
C GLN A 442 -4.26 13.52 -23.02
N LYS A 443 -5.07 13.38 -24.07
CA LYS A 443 -6.44 12.87 -23.98
C LYS A 443 -6.47 11.50 -23.28
N ARG A 444 -5.70 10.53 -23.79
CA ARG A 444 -5.58 9.18 -23.20
C ARG A 444 -5.14 9.24 -21.74
N GLY A 445 -4.09 10.01 -21.45
CA GLY A 445 -3.56 10.15 -20.09
C GLY A 445 -4.55 10.77 -19.10
N ARG A 446 -5.34 11.78 -19.52
CA ARG A 446 -6.39 12.39 -18.68
C ARG A 446 -7.54 11.43 -18.44
N ILE A 447 -7.99 10.69 -19.46
CA ILE A 447 -9.04 9.67 -19.32
C ILE A 447 -8.59 8.54 -18.37
N LEU A 448 -7.35 8.06 -18.49
CA LEU A 448 -6.79 7.04 -17.59
C LEU A 448 -6.67 7.56 -16.14
N HIS A 449 -6.25 8.82 -15.97
CA HIS A 449 -6.22 9.45 -14.65
C HIS A 449 -7.61 9.55 -14.04
N PHE A 450 -8.60 9.98 -14.84
CA PHE A 450 -10.01 10.09 -14.44
C PHE A 450 -10.59 8.74 -13.97
N ALA A 451 -10.25 7.65 -14.68
CA ALA A 451 -10.66 6.29 -14.34
C ALA A 451 -9.86 5.64 -13.19
N SER A 452 -8.75 6.24 -12.76
CA SER A 452 -7.85 5.63 -11.78
C SER A 452 -8.50 5.34 -10.42
N ARG A 453 -7.93 4.39 -9.67
CA ARG A 453 -8.44 3.93 -8.36
C ARG A 453 -8.60 5.05 -7.33
N ASN A 454 -7.78 6.09 -7.37
CA ASN A 454 -7.87 7.23 -6.44
C ASN A 454 -8.79 8.35 -6.95
N ALA A 455 -9.20 8.29 -8.23
CA ALA A 455 -10.11 9.21 -8.90
C ALA A 455 -11.54 8.65 -8.89
N LEU A 456 -12.16 8.33 -10.03
CA LEU A 456 -13.52 7.79 -10.02
C LEU A 456 -13.61 6.25 -9.96
N ASP A 457 -12.47 5.55 -9.91
CA ASP A 457 -12.39 4.08 -9.76
C ASP A 457 -13.22 3.31 -10.80
N ILE A 458 -13.03 3.68 -12.08
CA ILE A 458 -13.73 3.04 -13.21
C ILE A 458 -12.93 1.80 -13.61
N GLN A 459 -13.28 0.67 -12.99
CA GLN A 459 -12.66 -0.62 -13.28
C GLN A 459 -12.93 -1.04 -14.73
N SER A 460 -12.03 -1.86 -15.30
CA SER A 460 -12.09 -2.34 -16.69
C SER A 460 -11.78 -1.30 -17.79
N LEU A 461 -11.58 -0.01 -17.45
CA LEU A 461 -11.14 1.02 -18.40
C LEU A 461 -9.59 1.11 -18.46
N GLY A 462 -8.96 0.11 -19.10
CA GLY A 462 -7.50 0.01 -19.22
C GLY A 462 -6.90 0.80 -20.40
N GLU A 463 -5.56 0.90 -20.44
CA GLU A 463 -4.79 1.65 -21.45
C GLU A 463 -5.11 1.26 -22.89
N SER A 464 -5.24 -0.05 -23.17
CA SER A 464 -5.58 -0.53 -24.51
C SER A 464 -6.98 -0.09 -24.95
N LEU A 465 -7.97 -0.11 -24.05
CA LEU A 465 -9.34 0.26 -24.37
C LEU A 465 -9.46 1.78 -24.55
N VAL A 466 -8.84 2.57 -23.65
CA VAL A 466 -8.80 4.03 -23.77
C VAL A 466 -8.11 4.45 -25.08
N SER A 467 -7.04 3.76 -25.47
CA SER A 467 -6.37 4.02 -26.75
C SER A 467 -7.31 3.81 -27.93
N GLN A 468 -8.02 2.67 -27.99
CA GLN A 468 -9.01 2.41 -29.03
C GLN A 468 -10.13 3.46 -29.05
N LEU A 469 -10.68 3.83 -27.89
CA LEU A 469 -11.76 4.82 -27.79
C LEU A 469 -11.35 6.19 -28.32
N VAL A 470 -10.12 6.62 -28.05
CA VAL A 470 -9.59 7.90 -28.54
C VAL A 470 -9.23 7.82 -30.02
N GLU A 471 -8.62 6.72 -30.47
CA GLU A 471 -8.21 6.51 -31.88
C GLU A 471 -9.42 6.39 -32.83
N CYS A 472 -10.49 5.72 -32.39
CA CYS A 472 -11.75 5.66 -33.13
C CYS A 472 -12.58 6.95 -33.04
N GLY A 473 -12.13 7.95 -32.27
CA GLY A 473 -12.83 9.23 -32.09
C GLY A 473 -14.14 9.14 -31.29
N LEU A 474 -14.38 8.02 -30.61
CA LEU A 474 -15.58 7.84 -29.77
C LEU A 474 -15.52 8.67 -28.49
N VAL A 475 -14.31 8.93 -27.99
CA VAL A 475 -14.09 9.68 -26.75
C VAL A 475 -12.98 10.71 -26.96
N SER A 476 -13.28 11.99 -26.72
CA SER A 476 -12.28 13.06 -26.72
C SER A 476 -11.96 13.59 -25.32
N ASP A 477 -12.90 13.48 -24.39
CA ASP A 477 -12.74 13.83 -22.99
C ASP A 477 -13.50 12.89 -22.06
N ALA A 478 -13.32 13.05 -20.75
CA ALA A 478 -13.94 12.18 -19.75
C ALA A 478 -15.48 12.23 -19.76
N GLY A 479 -16.08 13.33 -20.23
CA GLY A 479 -17.53 13.47 -20.34
C GLY A 479 -18.15 12.59 -21.42
N ASP A 480 -17.42 12.32 -22.50
CA ASP A 480 -17.89 11.44 -23.59
C ASP A 480 -18.04 9.98 -23.15
N LEU A 481 -17.29 9.54 -22.12
CA LEU A 481 -17.38 8.18 -21.58
C LEU A 481 -18.81 7.81 -21.19
N TYR A 482 -19.56 8.77 -20.62
CA TYR A 482 -20.92 8.56 -20.13
C TYR A 482 -21.99 8.56 -21.22
N ARG A 483 -21.59 8.68 -22.49
CA ARG A 483 -22.47 8.57 -23.66
C ARG A 483 -22.23 7.29 -24.46
N LEU A 484 -21.26 6.48 -24.07
CA LEU A 484 -20.93 5.23 -24.74
C LEU A 484 -22.09 4.24 -24.62
N THR A 485 -22.41 3.57 -25.72
CA THR A 485 -23.41 2.50 -25.74
C THR A 485 -22.77 1.11 -25.73
N LEU A 486 -23.57 0.09 -25.40
CA LEU A 486 -23.12 -1.30 -25.39
C LEU A 486 -22.63 -1.74 -26.77
N GLU A 487 -23.32 -1.31 -27.83
CA GLU A 487 -23.00 -1.65 -29.22
C GLU A 487 -21.67 -1.02 -29.67
N GLN A 488 -21.43 0.25 -29.28
CA GLN A 488 -20.16 0.94 -29.59
C GLN A 488 -18.98 0.24 -28.92
N LEU A 489 -19.14 -0.16 -27.66
CA LEU A 489 -18.10 -0.85 -26.91
C LEU A 489 -17.87 -2.28 -27.40
N ALA A 490 -18.94 -3.03 -27.70
CA ALA A 490 -18.85 -4.39 -28.22
C ALA A 490 -18.29 -4.47 -29.65
N GLY A 491 -18.28 -3.35 -30.39
CA GLY A 491 -17.68 -3.25 -31.72
C GLY A 491 -16.16 -3.08 -31.72
N LEU A 492 -15.53 -2.91 -30.55
CA LEU A 492 -14.08 -2.71 -30.41
C LEU A 492 -13.31 -4.04 -30.37
N ASP A 493 -12.01 -3.99 -30.69
CA ASP A 493 -11.17 -5.17 -30.66
C ASP A 493 -11.04 -5.73 -29.24
N ARG A 494 -11.19 -7.05 -29.12
CA ARG A 494 -11.19 -7.81 -27.85
C ARG A 494 -12.27 -7.37 -26.84
N MET A 495 -13.37 -6.78 -27.29
CA MET A 495 -14.50 -6.39 -26.44
C MET A 495 -15.74 -7.27 -26.68
N ALA A 496 -15.96 -8.24 -25.79
CA ALA A 496 -17.21 -9.00 -25.77
C ALA A 496 -18.33 -8.21 -25.06
N ALA A 497 -19.59 -8.55 -25.35
CA ALA A 497 -20.78 -7.91 -24.75
C ALA A 497 -20.73 -7.84 -23.21
N LYS A 498 -20.21 -8.88 -22.55
CA LYS A 498 -20.04 -8.90 -21.09
C LYS A 498 -19.00 -7.89 -20.61
N SER A 499 -17.85 -7.80 -21.29
CA SER A 499 -16.80 -6.83 -20.94
C SER A 499 -17.27 -5.40 -21.19
N ALA A 500 -18.01 -5.17 -22.28
CA ALA A 500 -18.65 -3.90 -22.57
C ALA A 500 -19.66 -3.50 -21.47
N GLN A 501 -20.50 -4.44 -21.01
CA GLN A 501 -21.43 -4.19 -19.91
C GLN A 501 -20.70 -3.85 -18.60
N ASN A 502 -19.61 -4.56 -18.28
CA ASN A 502 -18.82 -4.26 -17.08
C ASN A 502 -18.27 -2.83 -17.09
N VAL A 503 -17.89 -2.28 -18.25
CA VAL A 503 -17.45 -0.88 -18.38
C VAL A 503 -18.61 0.08 -18.11
N LEU A 504 -19.80 -0.18 -18.67
CA LEU A 504 -20.99 0.64 -18.43
C LEU A 504 -21.41 0.61 -16.95
N ASP A 505 -21.40 -0.56 -16.32
CA ASP A 505 -21.71 -0.72 -14.91
C ASP A 505 -20.70 0.02 -14.02
N ALA A 506 -19.42 -0.03 -14.36
CA ALA A 506 -18.37 0.73 -13.68
C ALA A 506 -18.56 2.25 -13.84
N LEU A 507 -18.96 2.72 -15.03
CA LEU A 507 -19.29 4.12 -15.27
C LEU A 507 -20.50 4.56 -14.42
N GLU A 508 -21.58 3.78 -14.36
CA GLU A 508 -22.72 4.10 -13.50
C GLU A 508 -22.35 4.13 -12.01
N LYS A 509 -21.53 3.17 -11.55
CA LYS A 509 -21.03 3.15 -10.17
C LYS A 509 -20.20 4.39 -9.85
N SER A 510 -19.41 4.87 -10.81
CA SER A 510 -18.53 6.04 -10.65
C SER A 510 -19.29 7.34 -10.33
N LYS A 511 -20.57 7.44 -10.71
CA LYS A 511 -21.43 8.59 -10.41
C LYS A 511 -21.70 8.79 -8.92
N LYS A 512 -21.53 7.74 -8.12
CA LYS A 512 -21.74 7.75 -6.66
C LYS A 512 -20.49 8.15 -5.87
N GLN A 513 -19.37 8.44 -6.54
CA GLN A 513 -18.15 8.87 -5.87
C GLN A 513 -18.32 10.26 -5.25
N SER A 514 -17.41 10.65 -4.35
CA SER A 514 -17.45 11.96 -3.71
C SER A 514 -17.00 13.08 -4.64
N TYR A 515 -17.49 14.29 -4.42
CA TYR A 515 -17.02 15.51 -5.11
C TYR A 515 -15.51 15.74 -5.03
N ALA A 516 -14.87 15.49 -3.88
CA ALA A 516 -13.40 15.58 -3.74
C ALA A 516 -12.64 14.65 -4.72
N ARG A 517 -13.19 13.46 -4.97
CA ARG A 517 -12.62 12.52 -5.94
C ARG A 517 -12.85 12.97 -7.38
N LEU A 518 -13.97 13.63 -7.67
CA LEU A 518 -14.20 14.27 -8.97
C LEU A 518 -13.18 15.39 -9.20
N LEU A 519 -12.95 16.27 -8.23
CA LEU A 519 -11.95 17.34 -8.36
C LEU A 519 -10.55 16.79 -8.62
N PHE A 520 -10.18 15.69 -7.95
CA PHE A 520 -8.92 15.00 -8.25
C PHE A 520 -8.93 14.38 -9.65
N ALA A 521 -10.05 13.80 -10.09
CA ALA A 521 -10.22 13.16 -11.41
C ALA A 521 -10.11 14.16 -12.58
N LEU A 522 -10.51 15.42 -12.39
CA LEU A 522 -10.34 16.48 -13.41
C LEU A 522 -8.88 16.70 -13.81
N GLY A 523 -7.94 16.30 -12.94
CA GLY A 523 -6.52 16.26 -13.28
C GLY A 523 -5.87 17.63 -13.39
N ILE A 524 -6.40 18.64 -12.69
CA ILE A 524 -5.87 20.02 -12.64
C ILE A 524 -4.40 19.99 -12.22
N ARG A 525 -3.58 20.81 -12.88
CA ARG A 525 -2.14 20.92 -12.60
C ARG A 525 -1.92 21.31 -11.12
N HIS A 526 -0.95 20.68 -10.48
CA HIS A 526 -0.61 20.82 -9.05
C HIS A 526 -1.68 20.38 -8.03
N VAL A 527 -2.91 20.05 -8.46
CA VAL A 527 -3.98 19.58 -7.57
C VAL A 527 -3.88 18.07 -7.36
N GLY A 528 -3.29 17.66 -6.24
CA GLY A 528 -3.26 16.27 -5.80
C GLY A 528 -4.50 15.86 -5.00
N ALA A 529 -4.59 14.59 -4.59
CA ALA A 529 -5.75 14.08 -3.83
C ALA A 529 -5.94 14.71 -2.44
N ALA A 530 -4.88 15.27 -1.84
CA ALA A 530 -4.99 16.06 -0.61
C ALA A 530 -5.60 17.43 -0.90
N THR A 531 -4.99 18.18 -1.83
CA THR A 531 -5.48 19.50 -2.28
C THR A 531 -6.91 19.44 -2.78
N ALA A 532 -7.30 18.39 -3.50
CA ALA A 532 -8.67 18.20 -3.98
C ALA A 532 -9.69 18.03 -2.83
N ARG A 533 -9.29 17.46 -1.69
CA ARG A 533 -10.14 17.37 -0.50
C ARG A 533 -10.30 18.73 0.16
N GLU A 534 -9.21 19.46 0.37
CA GLU A 534 -9.26 20.82 0.92
C GLU A 534 -10.10 21.76 0.03
N LEU A 535 -9.93 21.67 -1.29
CA LEU A 535 -10.77 22.37 -2.27
C LEU A 535 -12.24 22.01 -2.13
N ALA A 536 -12.57 20.72 -2.02
CA ALA A 536 -13.96 20.29 -1.87
C ALA A 536 -14.61 20.80 -0.57
N HIS A 537 -13.83 20.96 0.51
CA HIS A 537 -14.30 21.53 1.77
C HIS A 537 -14.49 23.04 1.68
N ALA A 538 -13.54 23.75 1.06
CA ALA A 538 -13.61 25.21 0.97
C ALA A 538 -14.61 25.69 -0.10
N CYS A 539 -14.84 24.90 -1.14
CA CYS A 539 -15.64 25.28 -2.29
C CYS A 539 -16.65 24.18 -2.63
N PRO A 540 -17.93 24.32 -2.24
CA PRO A 540 -18.90 23.22 -2.26
C PRO A 540 -19.44 22.87 -3.65
N SER A 541 -19.06 23.58 -4.72
CA SER A 541 -19.49 23.22 -6.08
C SER A 541 -18.48 23.63 -7.15
N VAL A 542 -18.51 22.94 -8.30
CA VAL A 542 -17.68 23.29 -9.46
C VAL A 542 -18.01 24.69 -9.96
N ASP A 543 -19.28 25.08 -9.96
CA ASP A 543 -19.69 26.41 -10.41
C ASP A 543 -19.11 27.51 -9.53
N ARG A 544 -19.11 27.31 -8.20
CA ARG A 544 -18.43 28.25 -7.29
C ARG A 544 -16.94 28.30 -7.57
N LEU A 545 -16.30 27.15 -7.80
CA LEU A 545 -14.86 27.06 -8.07
C LEU A 545 -14.45 27.83 -9.34
N ARG A 546 -15.32 27.87 -10.35
CA ARG A 546 -15.13 28.63 -11.59
C ARG A 546 -15.16 30.15 -11.37
N GLU A 547 -15.91 30.60 -10.37
CA GLU A 547 -16.09 32.03 -10.07
C GLU A 547 -15.04 32.59 -9.10
N MET A 548 -14.36 31.72 -8.34
CA MET A 548 -13.38 32.16 -7.34
C MET A 548 -12.22 32.94 -8.00
N GLY A 549 -11.85 34.04 -7.34
CA GLY A 549 -10.66 34.82 -7.70
C GLY A 549 -9.37 34.13 -7.26
N GLU A 550 -8.23 34.57 -7.78
CA GLU A 550 -6.91 34.01 -7.42
C GLU A 550 -6.62 34.19 -5.92
N GLU A 551 -6.89 35.36 -5.35
CA GLU A 551 -6.71 35.64 -3.92
C GLU A 551 -7.59 34.73 -3.05
N GLU A 552 -8.81 34.45 -3.48
CA GLU A 552 -9.75 33.60 -2.75
C GLU A 552 -9.30 32.14 -2.78
N LEU A 553 -8.81 31.67 -3.93
CA LEU A 553 -8.22 30.33 -4.07
C LEU A 553 -6.95 30.19 -3.22
N ALA A 554 -6.06 31.19 -3.25
CA ALA A 554 -4.82 31.19 -2.46
C ALA A 554 -5.06 31.29 -0.94
N ALA A 555 -6.26 31.68 -0.50
CA ALA A 555 -6.64 31.69 0.92
C ALA A 555 -7.04 30.30 1.45
N VAL A 556 -7.29 29.33 0.57
CA VAL A 556 -7.62 27.95 0.95
C VAL A 556 -6.38 27.25 1.51
N PRO A 557 -6.50 26.48 2.61
CA PRO A 557 -5.38 25.70 3.14
C PRO A 557 -4.71 24.82 2.07
N ASP A 558 -3.37 24.78 2.09
CA ASP A 558 -2.53 24.05 1.14
C ASP A 558 -2.61 24.53 -0.33
N ILE A 559 -3.24 25.68 -0.60
CA ILE A 559 -3.28 26.30 -1.94
C ILE A 559 -2.44 27.56 -1.95
N GLY A 560 -1.28 27.49 -2.60
CA GLY A 560 -0.45 28.65 -2.90
C GLY A 560 -0.84 29.34 -4.21
N PRO A 561 -0.23 30.49 -4.53
CA PRO A 561 -0.52 31.26 -5.75
C PRO A 561 -0.36 30.44 -7.03
N VAL A 562 0.68 29.59 -7.13
CA VAL A 562 0.91 28.71 -8.30
C VAL A 562 -0.25 27.71 -8.52
N ILE A 563 -0.84 27.20 -7.44
CA ILE A 563 -1.97 26.27 -7.52
C ILE A 563 -3.25 27.03 -7.88
N ALA A 564 -3.45 28.23 -7.30
CA ALA A 564 -4.58 29.10 -7.61
C ALA A 564 -4.60 29.49 -9.10
N GLU A 565 -3.45 29.91 -9.65
CA GLU A 565 -3.27 30.20 -11.08
C GLU A 565 -3.60 28.97 -11.95
N SER A 566 -3.06 27.80 -11.59
CA SER A 566 -3.34 26.56 -12.32
C SER A 566 -4.82 26.15 -12.34
N ILE A 567 -5.55 26.41 -11.24
CA ILE A 567 -7.00 26.18 -11.16
C ILE A 567 -7.72 27.16 -12.10
N ARG A 568 -7.35 28.44 -12.05
CA ARG A 568 -7.91 29.52 -12.88
C ARG A 568 -7.71 29.25 -14.37
N ASP A 569 -6.51 28.89 -14.77
CA ASP A 569 -6.14 28.56 -16.15
C ASP A 569 -6.89 27.33 -16.67
N PHE A 570 -7.11 26.34 -15.80
CA PHE A 570 -7.89 25.17 -16.15
C PHE A 570 -9.34 25.54 -16.47
N PHE A 571 -10.01 26.29 -15.59
CA PHE A 571 -11.41 26.67 -15.80
C PHE A 571 -11.63 27.73 -16.86
N ALA A 572 -10.59 28.48 -17.26
CA ALA A 572 -10.66 29.43 -18.37
C ALA A 572 -10.76 28.74 -19.75
N LYS A 573 -10.44 27.45 -19.86
CA LYS A 573 -10.40 26.72 -21.13
C LYS A 573 -11.80 26.36 -21.64
N PRO A 574 -12.16 26.67 -22.91
CA PRO A 574 -13.50 26.37 -23.45
C PRO A 574 -13.86 24.87 -23.43
N TRP A 575 -12.90 23.99 -23.75
CA TRP A 575 -13.13 22.55 -23.75
C TRP A 575 -13.42 22.00 -22.34
N VAL A 576 -12.89 22.64 -21.29
CA VAL A 576 -13.18 22.27 -19.90
C VAL A 576 -14.64 22.57 -19.57
N ALA A 577 -15.16 23.74 -19.97
CA ALA A 577 -16.57 24.06 -19.78
C ALA A 577 -17.50 23.04 -20.48
N ALA A 578 -17.17 22.66 -21.73
CA ALA A 578 -17.92 21.65 -22.46
C ALA A 578 -17.86 20.27 -21.78
N MET A 579 -16.69 19.85 -21.31
CA MET A 579 -16.53 18.59 -20.57
C MET A 579 -17.36 18.58 -19.28
N LEU A 580 -17.31 19.65 -18.49
CA LEU A 580 -18.06 19.76 -17.24
C LEU A 580 -19.58 19.70 -17.47
N GLU A 581 -20.07 20.29 -18.56
CA GLU A 581 -21.48 20.19 -18.93
C GLU A 581 -21.90 18.74 -19.25
N LYS A 582 -21.04 17.97 -19.95
CA LYS A 582 -21.29 16.54 -20.21
C LYS A 582 -21.32 15.76 -18.90
N LEU A 583 -20.37 16.00 -18.00
CA LEU A 583 -20.30 15.34 -16.69
C LEU A 583 -21.52 15.67 -15.82
N ALA A 584 -21.93 16.94 -15.78
CA ALA A 584 -23.14 17.36 -15.07
C ALA A 584 -24.39 16.65 -15.62
N LYS A 585 -24.57 16.62 -16.94
CA LYS A 585 -25.69 15.90 -17.59
C LYS A 585 -25.67 14.40 -17.33
N ALA A 586 -24.50 13.81 -17.16
CA ALA A 586 -24.34 12.39 -16.83
C ALA A 586 -24.64 12.08 -15.35
N GLY A 587 -24.83 13.09 -14.50
CA GLY A 587 -25.18 12.93 -13.08
C GLY A 587 -23.97 12.75 -12.16
N LEU A 588 -22.81 13.30 -12.53
CA LEU A 588 -21.62 13.28 -11.66
C LEU A 588 -21.82 14.21 -10.45
N PRO A 589 -21.09 13.98 -9.33
CA PRO A 589 -21.20 14.76 -8.11
C PRO A 589 -20.55 16.15 -8.28
N MET A 590 -21.23 17.07 -8.98
CA MET A 590 -20.73 18.42 -9.29
C MET A 590 -20.71 19.36 -8.07
N GLN A 591 -21.20 18.88 -6.94
CA GLN A 591 -21.25 19.59 -5.67
C GLN A 591 -20.87 18.63 -4.55
N ALA A 592 -20.30 19.16 -3.48
CA ALA A 592 -20.23 18.47 -2.21
C ALA A 592 -21.65 17.99 -1.86
N GLY A 593 -21.78 16.76 -1.37
CA GLY A 593 -23.07 16.31 -0.83
C GLY A 593 -23.54 17.28 0.24
N GLU A 594 -24.85 17.31 0.52
CA GLU A 594 -25.37 18.06 1.67
C GLU A 594 -24.48 17.76 2.87
N GLU A 595 -23.88 18.80 3.46
CA GLU A 595 -23.29 18.67 4.77
C GLU A 595 -24.37 17.99 5.61
N LYS A 596 -24.05 16.83 6.18
CA LYS A 596 -24.95 16.21 7.15
C LYS A 596 -25.35 17.33 8.09
N ALA A 597 -26.65 17.59 8.20
CA ALA A 597 -27.16 18.61 9.09
C ALA A 597 -26.41 18.46 10.42
N LEU A 598 -25.79 19.57 10.86
CA LEU A 598 -25.00 19.53 12.07
C LEU A 598 -25.85 18.90 13.16
N VAL A 599 -25.30 17.91 13.85
CA VAL A 599 -26.01 17.19 14.92
C VAL A 599 -26.52 18.21 15.94
N ASN A 600 -25.74 19.26 16.17
CA ASN A 600 -26.06 20.50 16.87
C ASN A 600 -24.99 21.58 16.54
N THR A 601 -25.06 22.77 17.12
CA THR A 601 -24.08 23.86 16.91
C THR A 601 -23.16 24.09 18.12
N ASN A 602 -22.99 23.09 18.98
CA ASN A 602 -22.29 23.25 20.25
C ASN A 602 -20.81 23.62 20.11
N PHE A 603 -20.21 23.41 18.92
CA PHE A 603 -18.84 23.77 18.61
C PHE A 603 -18.74 24.84 17.53
N GLU A 604 -19.83 25.54 17.20
CA GLU A 604 -19.81 26.60 16.19
C GLU A 604 -18.87 27.75 16.59
N GLY A 605 -17.93 28.08 15.70
CA GLY A 605 -16.89 29.09 15.98
C GLY A 605 -15.72 28.58 16.83
N GLU A 606 -15.79 27.34 17.32
CA GLU A 606 -14.71 26.73 18.10
C GLU A 606 -13.65 26.12 17.19
N SER A 607 -12.39 26.36 17.53
CA SER A 607 -11.20 25.70 16.96
C SER A 607 -10.61 24.77 18.00
N VAL A 608 -10.93 23.49 17.85
CA VAL A 608 -10.71 22.45 18.83
C VAL A 608 -9.45 21.66 18.52
N ILE A 609 -8.69 21.33 19.55
CA ILE A 609 -7.55 20.41 19.45
C ILE A 609 -7.59 19.41 20.61
N PHE A 610 -7.36 18.15 20.27
CA PHE A 610 -7.28 17.07 21.25
C PHE A 610 -5.83 16.83 21.67
N THR A 611 -5.63 16.66 22.97
CA THR A 611 -4.33 16.30 23.57
C THR A 611 -4.54 15.22 24.63
N GLY A 612 -3.57 14.31 24.79
CA GLY A 612 -3.76 13.10 25.61
C GLY A 612 -4.58 12.01 24.92
N GLY A 613 -4.69 10.86 25.58
CA GLY A 613 -5.53 9.73 25.17
C GLY A 613 -6.96 9.93 25.64
N LEU A 614 -7.91 9.76 24.72
CA LEU A 614 -9.34 9.74 25.00
C LEU A 614 -9.74 8.28 25.30
N GLU A 615 -10.46 8.04 26.38
CA GLU A 615 -10.91 6.72 26.82
C GLU A 615 -12.14 6.23 26.07
N ARG A 616 -13.03 7.14 25.65
CA ARG A 616 -14.35 6.83 25.09
C ARG A 616 -14.40 6.90 23.58
N HIS A 617 -13.53 7.73 22.99
CA HIS A 617 -13.48 7.93 21.54
C HIS A 617 -12.08 7.83 21.00
N VAL A 618 -11.93 7.28 19.80
CA VAL A 618 -10.67 7.44 19.06
C VAL A 618 -10.56 8.91 18.64
N ARG A 619 -9.37 9.52 18.74
CA ARG A 619 -9.17 10.96 18.43
C ARG A 619 -9.80 11.38 17.10
N GLN A 620 -9.68 10.57 16.05
CA GLN A 620 -10.28 10.89 14.74
C GLN A 620 -11.82 10.87 14.76
N GLN A 621 -12.45 10.03 15.59
CA GLN A 621 -13.90 10.03 15.80
C GLN A 621 -14.34 11.26 16.58
N ALA A 622 -13.61 11.62 17.65
CA ALA A 622 -13.85 12.84 18.41
C ALA A 622 -13.68 14.11 17.54
N GLU A 623 -12.67 14.13 16.67
CA GLU A 623 -12.49 15.17 15.66
C GLU A 623 -13.66 15.27 14.68
N GLU A 624 -14.19 14.12 14.25
CA GLU A 624 -15.36 14.08 13.37
C GLU A 624 -16.62 14.53 14.10
N MET A 625 -16.83 14.15 15.35
CA MET A 625 -17.97 14.57 16.16
C MET A 625 -17.99 16.09 16.39
N VAL A 626 -16.82 16.72 16.49
CA VAL A 626 -16.68 18.19 16.53
C VAL A 626 -17.02 18.81 15.18
N ARG A 627 -16.55 18.23 14.06
CA ARG A 627 -16.89 18.71 12.71
C ARG A 627 -18.38 18.60 12.42
N GLU A 628 -18.99 17.48 12.81
CA GLU A 628 -20.44 17.22 12.74
C GLU A 628 -21.27 18.18 13.61
N ARG A 629 -20.63 19.02 14.44
CA ARG A 629 -21.27 19.98 15.35
C ARG A 629 -20.78 21.43 15.19
N GLY A 630 -20.19 21.74 14.04
CA GLY A 630 -19.83 23.10 13.63
C GLY A 630 -18.42 23.57 14.03
N GLY A 631 -17.61 22.69 14.64
CA GLY A 631 -16.26 23.02 15.09
C GLY A 631 -15.17 22.71 14.07
N ARG A 632 -14.05 23.43 14.18
CA ARG A 632 -12.87 23.25 13.32
C ARG A 632 -11.75 22.57 14.08
N ILE A 633 -11.13 21.56 13.49
CA ILE A 633 -9.98 20.88 14.10
C ILE A 633 -8.68 21.56 13.70
N VAL A 634 -7.83 21.86 14.69
CA VAL A 634 -6.51 22.46 14.45
C VAL A 634 -5.38 21.52 14.88
N SER A 635 -4.31 21.49 14.10
CA SER A 635 -3.18 20.57 14.29
C SER A 635 -2.19 21.03 15.38
N SER A 636 -2.22 22.32 15.75
CA SER A 636 -1.35 22.91 16.77
C SER A 636 -2.07 23.98 17.59
N VAL A 637 -1.65 24.13 18.85
CA VAL A 637 -2.14 25.21 19.72
C VAL A 637 -1.51 26.53 19.28
N SER A 638 -2.35 27.49 18.93
CA SER A 638 -1.99 28.86 18.52
C SER A 638 -2.91 29.88 19.20
N LYS A 639 -2.67 31.18 18.98
CA LYS A 639 -3.60 32.24 19.46
C LYS A 639 -5.00 32.16 18.83
N LYS A 640 -5.14 31.43 17.72
CA LYS A 640 -6.44 31.23 17.06
C LYS A 640 -7.20 30.03 17.61
N THR A 641 -6.56 29.17 18.42
CA THR A 641 -7.18 28.01 19.06
C THR A 641 -8.07 28.48 20.20
N THR A 642 -9.31 28.02 20.25
CA THR A 642 -10.29 28.45 21.26
C THR A 642 -10.57 27.37 22.30
N LEU A 643 -10.42 26.09 21.94
CA LEU A 643 -10.72 24.97 22.83
C LEU A 643 -9.68 23.85 22.73
N VAL A 644 -9.24 23.34 23.88
CA VAL A 644 -8.38 22.15 23.99
C VAL A 644 -9.11 21.10 24.79
N VAL A 645 -9.29 19.91 24.21
CA VAL A 645 -9.84 18.76 24.93
C VAL A 645 -8.67 17.91 25.43
N ALA A 646 -8.54 17.80 26.74
CA ALA A 646 -7.46 17.11 27.42
C ALA A 646 -7.93 15.75 27.96
N GLY A 647 -7.49 14.67 27.33
CA GLY A 647 -7.64 13.31 27.84
C GLY A 647 -6.52 12.93 28.83
N LYS A 648 -6.43 11.64 29.18
CA LYS A 648 -5.36 11.13 30.04
C LYS A 648 -3.98 11.40 29.42
N GLU A 649 -3.03 11.78 30.26
CA GLU A 649 -1.64 12.10 29.84
C GLU A 649 -1.53 13.23 28.80
N ALA A 650 -2.33 14.28 28.96
CA ALA A 650 -2.24 15.48 28.14
C ALA A 650 -0.87 16.19 28.30
N GLY A 651 0.01 16.02 27.30
CA GLY A 651 1.39 16.56 27.31
C GLY A 651 1.55 18.01 26.83
N SER A 652 2.58 18.29 26.03
CA SER A 652 3.07 19.65 25.70
C SER A 652 2.03 20.64 25.11
N LYS A 653 0.93 20.14 24.51
CA LYS A 653 -0.16 20.97 24.00
C LYS A 653 -1.03 21.54 25.12
N LEU A 654 -1.22 20.81 26.22
CA LEU A 654 -1.93 21.31 27.41
C LEU A 654 -1.14 22.44 28.06
N GLU A 655 0.17 22.26 28.24
CA GLU A 655 1.05 23.31 28.76
C GLU A 655 1.05 24.55 27.87
N LYS A 656 1.06 24.36 26.54
CA LYS A 656 0.99 25.46 25.57
C LYS A 656 -0.37 26.17 25.59
N ALA A 657 -1.46 25.43 25.80
CA ALA A 657 -2.81 25.98 25.93
C ALA A 657 -2.95 26.84 27.20
N ILE A 658 -2.46 26.34 28.34
CA ILE A 658 -2.42 27.08 29.61
C ILE A 658 -1.61 28.37 29.46
N LYS A 659 -0.43 28.32 28.84
CA LYS A 659 0.41 29.51 28.59
C LYS A 659 -0.23 30.55 27.67
N LEU A 660 -1.10 30.12 26.75
CA LEU A 660 -1.79 30.98 25.79
C LEU A 660 -3.19 31.40 26.27
N GLY A 661 -3.64 30.94 27.44
CA GLY A 661 -4.97 31.25 27.99
C GLY A 661 -6.14 30.63 27.22
N VAL A 662 -5.90 29.53 26.50
CA VAL A 662 -6.93 28.83 25.72
C VAL A 662 -7.77 27.96 26.66
N LYS A 663 -9.10 27.88 26.43
CA LYS A 663 -10.01 27.06 27.25
C LYS A 663 -9.63 25.59 27.16
N VAL A 664 -9.48 24.92 28.31
CA VAL A 664 -9.20 23.48 28.39
C VAL A 664 -10.39 22.80 29.05
N ILE A 665 -10.86 21.71 28.45
CA ILE A 665 -11.92 20.85 29.00
C ILE A 665 -11.43 19.40 29.07
N ASP A 666 -11.98 18.60 29.97
CA ASP A 666 -11.71 17.16 30.03
C ASP A 666 -12.64 16.37 29.10
N GLU A 667 -12.44 15.05 29.02
CA GLU A 667 -13.25 14.17 28.17
C GLU A 667 -14.71 14.08 28.63
N ASP A 668 -14.99 14.17 29.93
CA ASP A 668 -16.36 14.15 30.47
C ASP A 668 -17.12 15.45 30.17
N GLU A 669 -16.44 16.58 30.12
CA GLU A 669 -16.97 17.85 29.62
C GLU A 669 -17.16 17.84 28.11
N PHE A 670 -16.23 17.23 27.37
CA PHE A 670 -16.36 17.05 25.92
C PHE A 670 -17.62 16.24 25.59
N GLU A 671 -17.86 15.13 26.29
CA GLU A 671 -19.07 14.30 26.15
C GLU A 671 -20.36 15.04 26.47
N ARG A 672 -20.34 15.99 27.42
CA ARG A 672 -21.50 16.83 27.71
C ARG A 672 -21.77 17.88 26.62
N MET A 673 -20.77 18.19 25.80
CA MET A 673 -20.86 19.14 24.68
C MET A 673 -21.19 18.44 23.36
N LEU A 674 -21.02 17.11 23.26
CA LEU A 674 -21.52 16.29 22.15
C LEU A 674 -23.05 16.19 22.18
#